data_AF-A0A7M4D9Y4-F1
#
_entry.id   AF-A0A7M4D9Y4-F1
#
_cell.length_a   1.000
_cell.length_b   1.000
_cell.length_c   1.000
_cell.angle_alpha   90.00
_cell.angle_beta   90.00
_cell.angle_gamma   90.00
#
_symmetry.space_group_name_H-M   'P 1'
#
loop_
_entity.id
_entity.type
_entity.pdbx_description
1 polymer ?
#
loop_
_entity_poly.entity_id
_entity_poly.type
_entity_poly.pdbx_seq_one_letter_code
_entity_poly.pdbx_strand_id
1 'polypeptide(L)'
;METIEKTEHKGLNVYKTVENDPQYFGGYLNMARLNIFSINNSVAHKIKLSTLSDEEKILDSFLCTSNRKHLNWNLAHSIAVKFLPIVKVFDFESLPKQERTGDLNNRNAGKDFAAMTASLRCLFSEIQEFRNDYSHYYSIANGNKRKTTISGEAAEFLRLNFARAIEYTKERFNGILNDEDFEPAKERVLVNQDNTITTDGFVFLISMFLEREHAFQFIGKIKGLKGTQFNSFIATREVLMAFCVKLPHDRFVSEDKKQALTLDIINTLNRCPKELYSVITDEERKAFKPGLDSLKLENLLDNSTNDKTAIEDYDKYIEALTRKIRHSNRFSYFALKFIDETDIFSKLRFQVNLGKLLIDEYEKPINNELYPRSIVQNVKAFGKLNDFEEEAEVLKQIDKDGNSLGFEQYAPFYNTKNNKIGLHTNSAKSIIINRPNSESKIKKNLKQALPEAFLSLHELPKIIVLEHLKKGKPEELINDFILACNSKITNKQFIDEVKAKLPNDWNEFNKRSDSKKDTAYKPNALAYLRKRKKTLDEVLAQYNLNHKQIPTRILDYWLCIVDIDEDRAISDRIKRMKREGMDRLKAYQKFTKTGKGKIPKIGEMATFLAKDIVDMIISTDKKKKITSFYYDKMQECLALFADPEKKSLFVDLISKELQLNEAGGHPFLKKIDFSKIRYTQDLYFIYLQEKVNKMLAVKNFRTGKTSTIDESWMMCTFYKKEWNQEARKQLTEVKLPADLSNIPFTLRQLKEKTNYNLDEWLYNVTKGKVKGDGKAPINLPTNLFDETLIRLLQNNLEAHAVEYPAEAKYNELFKIWWKKRGDSTQSFYNAEREYFIFDEKVNFKLQENAMFADFYSDSVKKAFRAKRNARRIEQKTDRRLPDIQFSQVEKVFKRSISNTEKQIRLLQEEDRIMLLMLEKLMSTDRDLNLKLNQIDTLLNETITVKEPVTGKLYFENNAEITKTIIDQRKRKDHSMLHKYVFDRRLPELFEYFTENEIPLPNLKNELEAYNAAKQKVLDAAFELEKKLLANNRADNFIDEDCKNGHIPHKAYLQWLTKEGVINENEFLFLNGVRNCFSHNLFPQKRTMSLFVARWDNSNFAQQIAERYNEKIDAILAI
;
A
#
# COMPACT_ATOMS: atom_id res chain seq x y z
N MET A 1 -13.82 43.90 -10.39
CA MET A 1 -13.84 45.14 -9.61
C MET A 1 -14.81 46.09 -10.29
N GLU A 2 -16.05 46.17 -9.81
CA GLU A 2 -16.86 47.40 -9.76
C GLU A 2 -18.15 47.09 -8.97
N THR A 3 -18.30 47.85 -7.88
CA THR A 3 -19.50 48.20 -7.09
C THR A 3 -20.76 47.32 -7.15
N ILE A 4 -21.01 46.57 -6.07
CA ILE A 4 -22.36 46.33 -5.56
C ILE A 4 -22.40 46.88 -4.13
N GLU A 5 -23.19 47.94 -3.96
CA GLU A 5 -23.44 48.62 -2.70
C GLU A 5 -24.33 47.79 -1.77
N LYS A 6 -23.95 47.88 -0.49
CA LYS A 6 -24.72 47.74 0.76
C LYS A 6 -26.22 47.43 0.62
N THR A 7 -26.57 46.17 0.82
CA THR A 7 -27.79 45.78 1.54
C THR A 7 -27.39 45.25 2.92
N GLU A 8 -27.76 46.00 3.96
CA GLU A 8 -27.64 45.58 5.36
C GLU A 8 -28.58 44.41 5.64
N HIS A 9 -28.10 43.18 5.45
CA HIS A 9 -28.75 42.01 6.01
C HIS A 9 -28.42 41.91 7.51
N LYS A 10 -29.34 42.40 8.35
CA LYS A 10 -29.38 42.14 9.80
C LYS A 10 -29.72 40.67 10.05
N GLY A 11 -28.68 39.85 9.99
CA GLY A 11 -28.70 38.41 10.25
C GLY A 11 -27.31 37.80 9.99
N LEU A 12 -26.24 38.52 10.34
CA LEU A 12 -24.87 38.17 9.92
C LEU A 12 -24.31 36.97 10.69
N ASN A 13 -24.09 35.86 9.98
CA ASN A 13 -23.05 34.89 10.33
C ASN A 13 -21.73 35.64 10.57
N VAL A 14 -21.22 35.63 11.81
CA VAL A 14 -19.96 36.30 12.19
C VAL A 14 -18.80 35.50 11.60
N TYR A 15 -18.19 36.00 10.52
CA TYR A 15 -16.94 35.45 9.99
C TYR A 15 -15.84 35.55 11.04
N LYS A 16 -15.01 34.51 11.13
CA LYS A 16 -13.89 34.47 12.08
C LYS A 16 -12.64 35.10 11.47
N THR A 17 -11.97 35.98 12.21
CA THR A 17 -10.68 36.57 11.82
C THR A 17 -9.63 36.34 12.90
N VAL A 18 -8.35 36.30 12.50
CA VAL A 18 -7.22 36.09 13.41
C VAL A 18 -7.18 37.17 14.50
N GLU A 19 -7.56 38.39 14.16
CA GLU A 19 -7.54 39.56 15.04
C GLU A 19 -8.68 39.57 16.06
N ASN A 20 -9.90 39.23 15.63
CA ASN A 20 -11.10 39.38 16.46
C ASN A 20 -11.51 38.08 17.18
N ASP A 21 -11.06 36.93 16.68
CA ASP A 21 -11.48 35.62 17.19
C ASP A 21 -10.28 34.70 17.51
N PRO A 22 -9.25 35.16 18.26
CA PRO A 22 -8.06 34.35 18.55
C PRO A 22 -8.39 32.99 19.18
N GLN A 23 -9.41 32.94 20.05
CA GLN A 23 -9.91 31.74 20.71
C GLN A 23 -10.42 30.67 19.75
N TYR A 24 -10.98 31.06 18.58
CA TYR A 24 -11.38 30.13 17.53
C TYR A 24 -10.16 29.39 16.97
N PHE A 25 -9.10 30.13 16.64
CA PHE A 25 -7.84 29.57 16.15
C PHE A 25 -7.12 28.76 17.25
N GLY A 26 -7.13 29.24 18.49
CA GLY A 26 -6.59 28.54 19.66
C GLY A 26 -7.21 27.14 19.85
N GLY A 27 -8.53 27.02 19.65
CA GLY A 27 -9.23 25.74 19.71
C GLY A 27 -8.74 24.71 18.68
N TYR A 28 -8.39 25.13 17.47
CA TYR A 28 -7.84 24.24 16.43
C TYR A 28 -6.33 24.02 16.60
N LEU A 29 -5.59 24.97 17.16
CA LEU A 29 -4.18 24.79 17.53
C LEU A 29 -4.01 23.75 18.64
N ASN A 30 -4.89 23.74 19.64
CA ASN A 30 -4.93 22.67 20.65
C ASN A 30 -5.16 21.29 20.01
N MET A 31 -6.11 21.21 19.07
CA MET A 31 -6.35 19.96 18.32
C MET A 31 -5.13 19.54 17.48
N ALA A 32 -4.48 20.48 16.80
CA ALA A 32 -3.26 20.22 16.05
C ALA A 32 -2.13 19.65 16.94
N ARG A 33 -1.93 20.24 18.12
CA ARG A 33 -0.94 19.76 19.11
C ARG A 33 -1.27 18.34 19.59
N LEU A 34 -2.53 18.08 19.93
CA LEU A 34 -2.98 16.76 20.36
C LEU A 34 -2.77 15.71 19.25
N ASN A 35 -3.06 16.06 18.00
CA ASN A 35 -2.83 15.17 16.86
C ASN A 35 -1.35 14.82 16.69
N ILE A 36 -0.46 15.81 16.83
CA ILE A 36 1.00 15.59 16.82
C ILE A 36 1.40 14.60 17.91
N PHE A 37 0.90 14.78 19.14
CA PHE A 37 1.15 13.90 20.26
C PHE A 37 0.69 12.45 19.99
N SER A 38 -0.55 12.27 19.52
CA SER A 38 -1.08 10.93 19.20
C SER A 38 -0.29 10.23 18.09
N ILE A 39 0.10 10.97 17.05
CA ILE A 39 0.92 10.45 15.95
C ILE A 39 2.30 10.04 16.47
N ASN A 40 2.96 10.90 17.25
CA ASN A 40 4.26 10.59 17.86
C ASN A 40 4.18 9.30 18.66
N ASN A 41 3.21 9.17 19.56
CA ASN A 41 3.12 8.02 20.46
C ASN A 41 2.81 6.72 19.70
N SER A 42 1.93 6.77 18.70
CA SER A 42 1.68 5.59 17.86
C SER A 42 2.90 5.16 17.06
N VAL A 43 3.65 6.11 16.50
CA VAL A 43 4.87 5.80 15.74
C VAL A 43 5.96 5.29 16.68
N ALA A 44 6.18 5.96 17.82
CA ALA A 44 7.15 5.56 18.84
C ALA A 44 6.88 4.15 19.35
N HIS A 45 5.64 3.82 19.68
CA HIS A 45 5.22 2.49 20.09
C HIS A 45 5.57 1.43 19.02
N LYS A 46 5.27 1.69 17.74
CA LYS A 46 5.56 0.77 16.62
C LYS A 46 7.05 0.55 16.37
N ILE A 47 7.91 1.48 16.79
CA ILE A 47 9.37 1.36 16.66
C ILE A 47 10.07 1.15 18.01
N LYS A 48 9.31 0.77 19.06
CA LYS A 48 9.79 0.45 20.42
C LYS A 48 10.59 1.59 21.08
N LEU A 49 10.16 2.83 20.90
CA LEU A 49 10.68 4.00 21.61
C LEU A 49 9.75 4.42 22.74
N SER A 50 10.28 5.18 23.70
CA SER A 50 9.49 5.84 24.72
C SER A 50 8.46 6.80 24.10
N THR A 51 7.23 6.73 24.61
CA THR A 51 6.15 7.65 24.28
C THR A 51 6.29 8.95 25.06
N LEU A 52 5.70 10.02 24.55
CA LEU A 52 5.56 11.26 25.29
C LEU A 52 4.57 11.06 26.45
N SER A 53 4.88 11.66 27.59
CA SER A 53 4.01 11.62 28.77
C SER A 53 2.80 12.53 28.65
N ASP A 54 2.94 13.64 27.91
CA ASP A 54 1.92 14.69 27.76
C ASP A 54 2.03 15.37 26.38
N GLU A 55 0.90 15.88 25.88
CA GLU A 55 0.82 16.69 24.65
C GLU A 55 1.55 18.04 24.74
N GLU A 56 1.87 18.55 25.93
CA GLU A 56 2.67 19.77 26.09
C GLU A 56 4.14 19.55 25.69
N LYS A 57 4.59 18.30 25.61
CA LYS A 57 5.97 17.91 25.32
C LYS A 57 6.21 17.53 23.85
N ILE A 58 5.44 18.06 22.91
CA ILE A 58 5.64 17.75 21.48
C ILE A 58 7.04 18.07 20.95
N LEU A 59 7.76 19.02 21.57
CA LEU A 59 9.16 19.33 21.23
C LEU A 59 10.14 18.21 21.61
N ASP A 60 9.81 17.37 22.59
CA ASP A 60 10.59 16.19 22.97
C ASP A 60 10.33 14.99 22.04
N SER A 61 9.49 15.16 21.01
CA SER A 61 9.24 14.13 20.01
C SER A 61 10.55 13.62 19.42
N PHE A 62 10.63 12.30 19.22
CA PHE A 62 11.77 11.70 18.53
C PHE A 62 11.90 12.22 17.07
N LEU A 63 10.79 12.69 16.47
CA LEU A 63 10.78 13.32 15.15
C LEU A 63 11.51 14.67 15.12
N CYS A 64 11.75 15.29 16.27
CA CYS A 64 12.47 16.55 16.42
C CYS A 64 13.95 16.35 16.76
N THR A 65 14.45 15.11 16.88
CA THR A 65 15.83 14.82 17.31
C THR A 65 16.65 14.16 16.21
N SER A 66 17.69 14.83 15.71
CA SER A 66 18.52 14.34 14.60
C SER A 66 19.48 13.20 14.96
N ASN A 67 19.83 13.03 16.26
CA ASN A 67 20.99 12.23 16.70
C ASN A 67 20.65 11.00 17.55
N ARG A 68 19.54 10.30 17.31
CA ARG A 68 19.31 9.00 17.98
C ARG A 68 20.16 7.92 17.30
N LYS A 69 21.31 7.58 17.91
CA LYS A 69 22.18 6.48 17.48
C LYS A 69 21.35 5.20 17.27
N HIS A 70 21.61 4.52 16.16
CA HIS A 70 20.96 3.26 15.75
C HIS A 70 19.45 3.30 15.46
N LEU A 71 18.79 4.47 15.42
CA LEU A 71 17.41 4.57 14.96
C LEU A 71 17.31 4.23 13.47
N ASN A 72 16.43 3.29 13.11
CA ASN A 72 16.10 3.03 11.72
C ASN A 72 15.17 4.12 11.17
N TRP A 73 15.76 5.23 10.73
CA TRP A 73 15.03 6.37 10.17
C TRP A 73 14.18 6.02 8.94
N ASN A 74 14.60 5.03 8.14
CA ASN A 74 13.78 4.56 7.01
C ASN A 74 12.48 3.92 7.49
N LEU A 75 12.53 3.09 8.53
CA LEU A 75 11.34 2.51 9.15
C LEU A 75 10.47 3.60 9.76
N ALA A 76 11.05 4.48 10.58
CA ALA A 76 10.35 5.59 11.22
C ALA A 76 9.64 6.49 10.20
N HIS A 77 10.34 6.92 9.14
CA HIS A 77 9.78 7.70 8.03
C HIS A 77 8.65 6.97 7.31
N SER A 78 8.82 5.67 7.02
CA SER A 78 7.80 4.88 6.32
C SER A 78 6.49 4.70 7.10
N ILE A 79 6.57 4.76 8.44
CA ILE A 79 5.41 4.75 9.33
C ILE A 79 4.85 6.17 9.46
N ALA A 80 5.71 7.15 9.77
CA ALA A 80 5.32 8.54 10.00
C ALA A 80 4.61 9.16 8.79
N VAL A 81 5.10 8.94 7.55
CA VAL A 81 4.51 9.51 6.33
C VAL A 81 3.05 9.08 6.09
N LYS A 82 2.60 7.97 6.70
CA LYS A 82 1.20 7.52 6.61
C LYS A 82 0.26 8.38 7.44
N PHE A 83 0.75 8.92 8.55
CA PHE A 83 -0.02 9.69 9.52
C PHE A 83 0.25 11.20 9.43
N LEU A 84 1.47 11.58 9.03
CA LEU A 84 1.94 12.97 8.90
C LEU A 84 2.44 13.23 7.46
N PRO A 85 1.54 13.52 6.50
CA PRO A 85 1.90 13.59 5.08
C PRO A 85 2.94 14.64 4.71
N ILE A 86 3.10 15.72 5.48
CA ILE A 86 4.13 16.74 5.24
C ILE A 86 5.55 16.13 5.25
N VAL A 87 5.78 15.04 5.99
CA VAL A 87 7.07 14.33 6.04
C VAL A 87 7.50 13.77 4.67
N LYS A 88 6.56 13.60 3.72
CA LYS A 88 6.91 13.15 2.37
C LYS A 88 7.86 14.13 1.68
N VAL A 89 7.79 15.43 1.95
CA VAL A 89 8.58 16.45 1.21
C VAL A 89 10.09 16.32 1.43
N PHE A 90 10.52 15.53 2.41
CA PHE A 90 11.92 15.17 2.66
C PHE A 90 12.38 13.91 1.92
N ASP A 91 11.51 13.29 1.13
CA ASP A 91 11.81 12.20 0.21
C ASP A 91 11.79 12.77 -1.21
N PHE A 92 12.97 12.95 -1.81
CA PHE A 92 13.13 13.55 -3.13
C PHE A 92 12.30 12.82 -4.20
N GLU A 93 12.17 11.51 -4.11
CA GLU A 93 11.38 10.71 -5.06
C GLU A 93 9.87 10.91 -4.94
N SER A 94 9.41 11.53 -3.84
CA SER A 94 8.01 11.89 -3.64
C SER A 94 7.68 13.32 -4.07
N LEU A 95 8.68 14.14 -4.39
CA LEU A 95 8.50 15.53 -4.82
C LEU A 95 7.80 15.65 -6.19
N PRO A 96 7.21 16.83 -6.50
CA PRO A 96 6.61 17.11 -7.80
C PRO A 96 7.59 16.83 -8.95
N LYS A 97 7.03 16.46 -10.11
CA LYS A 97 7.84 16.01 -11.25
C LYS A 97 8.82 17.08 -11.71
N GLN A 98 8.45 18.38 -11.69
CA GLN A 98 9.34 19.46 -12.11
C GLN A 98 10.62 19.50 -11.26
N GLU A 99 10.50 19.37 -9.94
CA GLU A 99 11.64 19.36 -9.01
C GLU A 99 12.53 18.10 -9.18
N ARG A 100 11.93 16.97 -9.56
CA ARG A 100 12.67 15.72 -9.79
C ARG A 100 13.46 15.68 -11.10
N THR A 101 13.10 16.51 -12.08
CA THR A 101 13.68 16.51 -13.43
C THR A 101 14.58 17.71 -13.74
N GLY A 102 14.89 18.53 -12.73
CA GLY A 102 15.78 19.70 -12.84
C GLY A 102 17.24 19.38 -13.23
N ASP A 103 18.10 20.39 -13.13
CA ASP A 103 19.48 20.39 -13.64
C ASP A 103 20.21 19.06 -13.37
N LEU A 104 20.61 18.40 -14.47
CA LEU A 104 21.18 17.05 -14.50
C LEU A 104 22.46 16.93 -13.66
N ASN A 105 23.14 18.04 -13.41
CA ASN A 105 24.42 18.10 -12.71
C ASN A 105 24.32 18.24 -11.18
N ASN A 106 23.13 18.56 -10.63
CA ASN A 106 22.94 18.85 -9.20
C ASN A 106 21.74 18.09 -8.62
N ARG A 107 21.66 16.79 -8.90
CA ARG A 107 20.54 15.94 -8.47
C ARG A 107 20.65 15.57 -7.00
N ASN A 108 19.81 16.17 -6.17
CA ASN A 108 19.47 15.60 -4.87
C ASN A 108 18.71 14.28 -5.09
N ALA A 109 18.95 13.29 -4.23
CA ALA A 109 18.36 11.96 -4.35
C ALA A 109 18.29 11.31 -2.98
N GLY A 110 17.20 10.63 -2.64
CA GLY A 110 17.01 9.97 -1.35
C GLY A 110 16.26 10.83 -0.33
N LYS A 111 16.42 10.47 0.95
CA LYS A 111 15.70 11.07 2.07
C LYS A 111 16.63 11.92 2.92
N ASP A 112 16.19 13.11 3.28
CA ASP A 112 16.92 14.03 4.15
C ASP A 112 16.30 14.07 5.56
N PHE A 113 16.76 13.17 6.44
CA PHE A 113 16.27 13.09 7.81
C PHE A 113 16.74 14.26 8.68
N ALA A 114 17.91 14.84 8.39
CA ALA A 114 18.41 15.99 9.11
C ALA A 114 17.50 17.20 8.86
N ALA A 115 17.22 17.51 7.58
CA ALA A 115 16.29 18.57 7.22
C ALA A 115 14.87 18.29 7.74
N MET A 116 14.41 17.03 7.71
CA MET A 116 13.13 16.63 8.29
C MET A 116 13.04 16.96 9.78
N THR A 117 14.02 16.52 10.58
CA THR A 117 13.99 16.71 12.03
C THR A 117 14.10 18.18 12.43
N ALA A 118 14.96 18.94 11.75
CA ALA A 118 15.08 20.39 11.95
C ALA A 118 13.78 21.14 11.59
N SER A 119 13.18 20.82 10.43
CA SER A 119 11.94 21.47 9.99
C SER A 119 10.76 21.13 10.90
N LEU A 120 10.61 19.87 11.32
CA LEU A 120 9.53 19.48 12.25
C LEU A 120 9.71 20.12 13.62
N ARG A 121 10.94 20.20 14.14
CA ARG A 121 11.23 20.91 15.40
C ARG A 121 10.81 22.39 15.30
N CYS A 122 11.17 23.05 14.20
CA CYS A 122 10.77 24.43 13.93
C CYS A 122 9.24 24.58 13.90
N LEU A 123 8.54 23.79 13.09
CA LEU A 123 7.07 23.83 12.98
C LEU A 123 6.37 23.52 14.31
N PHE A 124 6.86 22.56 15.09
CA PHE A 124 6.27 22.19 16.37
C PHE A 124 6.46 23.30 17.40
N SER A 125 7.57 24.04 17.36
CA SER A 125 7.77 25.25 18.17
C SER A 125 6.75 26.32 17.81
N GLU A 126 6.59 26.59 16.50
CA GLU A 126 5.59 27.56 16.02
C GLU A 126 4.18 27.18 16.48
N ILE A 127 3.77 25.92 16.32
CA ILE A 127 2.45 25.43 16.79
C ILE A 127 2.29 25.61 18.30
N GLN A 128 3.30 25.30 19.11
CA GLN A 128 3.25 25.44 20.56
C GLN A 128 3.15 26.91 20.99
N GLU A 129 3.92 27.80 20.35
CA GLU A 129 3.89 29.24 20.62
C GLU A 129 2.57 29.87 20.20
N PHE A 130 2.09 29.61 18.98
CA PHE A 130 0.78 30.07 18.53
C PHE A 130 -0.35 29.52 19.41
N ARG A 131 -0.30 28.24 19.78
CA ARG A 131 -1.31 27.66 20.69
C ARG A 131 -1.37 28.44 21.99
N ASN A 132 -0.22 28.73 22.59
CA ASN A 132 -0.15 29.47 23.86
C ASN A 132 -0.76 30.88 23.72
N ASP A 133 -0.35 31.63 22.71
CA ASP A 133 -0.83 33.00 22.47
C ASP A 133 -2.33 33.09 22.12
N TYR A 134 -2.89 32.06 21.48
CA TYR A 134 -4.26 32.06 20.97
C TYR A 134 -5.25 31.30 21.87
N SER A 135 -4.78 30.55 22.87
CA SER A 135 -5.63 29.83 23.83
C SER A 135 -5.77 30.52 25.19
N HIS A 136 -5.01 31.60 25.42
CA HIS A 136 -4.97 32.38 26.65
C HIS A 136 -5.12 33.86 26.35
N TYR A 137 -5.83 34.61 27.19
CA TYR A 137 -6.01 36.03 26.94
C TYR A 137 -4.71 36.84 27.11
N TYR A 138 -3.89 36.50 28.12
CA TYR A 138 -2.76 37.31 28.55
C TYR A 138 -1.48 36.50 28.79
N SER A 139 -0.35 37.13 28.44
CA SER A 139 1.00 36.66 28.69
C SER A 139 1.74 37.63 29.59
N ILE A 140 2.47 37.12 30.59
CA ILE A 140 3.30 37.96 31.47
C ILE A 140 4.39 38.69 30.67
N ALA A 141 4.96 38.03 29.65
CA ALA A 141 6.04 38.59 28.84
C ALA A 141 5.56 39.59 27.78
N ASN A 142 4.42 39.32 27.13
CA ASN A 142 3.99 40.03 25.91
C ASN A 142 2.67 40.81 26.10
N GLY A 143 2.05 40.74 27.29
CA GLY A 143 0.76 41.34 27.57
C GLY A 143 -0.36 40.70 26.75
N ASN A 144 -1.15 41.55 26.07
CA ASN A 144 -2.22 41.13 25.15
C ASN A 144 -1.78 41.06 23.67
N LYS A 145 -0.50 41.29 23.38
CA LYS A 145 0.02 41.19 22.01
C LYS A 145 0.05 39.71 21.60
N ARG A 146 -0.43 39.44 20.40
CA ARG A 146 -0.42 38.10 19.79
C ARG A 146 0.78 37.93 18.90
N LYS A 147 1.33 36.73 18.87
CA LYS A 147 2.28 36.29 17.85
C LYS A 147 1.64 36.39 16.47
N THR A 148 2.33 37.09 15.59
CA THR A 148 1.97 37.28 14.17
C THR A 148 3.14 36.97 13.24
N THR A 149 4.34 36.75 13.79
CA THR A 149 5.55 36.44 13.03
C THR A 149 6.01 35.01 13.30
N ILE A 150 6.70 34.44 12.30
CA ILE A 150 7.33 33.11 12.36
C ILE A 150 8.82 33.21 12.04
N SER A 151 9.57 32.16 12.33
CA SER A 151 10.98 32.08 11.95
C SER A 151 11.16 32.15 10.43
N GLY A 152 12.34 32.61 9.96
CA GLY A 152 12.64 32.68 8.53
C GLY A 152 12.63 31.30 7.87
N GLU A 153 13.09 30.28 8.60
CA GLU A 153 13.06 28.88 8.19
C GLU A 153 11.61 28.38 8.02
N ALA A 154 10.72 28.68 8.98
CA ALA A 154 9.30 28.36 8.88
C ALA A 154 8.65 29.07 7.69
N ALA A 155 8.98 30.36 7.47
CA ALA A 155 8.45 31.14 6.36
C ALA A 155 8.85 30.57 5.00
N GLU A 156 10.13 30.23 4.81
CA GLU A 156 10.61 29.57 3.59
C GLU A 156 9.95 28.20 3.40
N PHE A 157 9.86 27.43 4.48
CA PHE A 157 9.22 26.12 4.46
C PHE A 157 7.75 26.19 4.03
N LEU A 158 6.97 27.14 4.55
CA LEU A 158 5.57 27.32 4.16
C LEU A 158 5.45 27.71 2.68
N ARG A 159 6.22 28.69 2.20
CA ARG A 159 6.19 29.13 0.80
C ARG A 159 6.52 27.99 -0.16
N LEU A 160 7.61 27.27 0.10
CA LEU A 160 8.04 26.15 -0.73
C LEU A 160 7.01 25.02 -0.76
N ASN A 161 6.47 24.65 0.40
CA ASN A 161 5.55 23.52 0.47
C ASN A 161 4.14 23.87 0.03
N PHE A 162 3.74 25.13 0.03
CA PHE A 162 2.48 25.56 -0.59
C PHE A 162 2.52 25.41 -2.12
N ALA A 163 3.62 25.77 -2.77
CA ALA A 163 3.81 25.49 -4.21
C ALA A 163 3.73 23.98 -4.50
N ARG A 164 4.33 23.15 -3.64
CA ARG A 164 4.21 21.68 -3.73
C ARG A 164 2.79 21.19 -3.49
N ALA A 165 2.04 21.79 -2.56
CA ALA A 165 0.64 21.47 -2.28
C ALA A 165 -0.24 21.70 -3.53
N ILE A 166 0.00 22.78 -4.27
CA ILE A 166 -0.66 23.05 -5.55
C ILE A 166 -0.40 21.90 -6.53
N GLU A 167 0.86 21.52 -6.76
CA GLU A 167 1.21 20.44 -7.69
C GLU A 167 0.67 19.07 -7.27
N TYR A 168 0.73 18.73 -5.98
CA TYR A 168 0.13 17.49 -5.47
C TYR A 168 -1.39 17.46 -5.64
N THR A 169 -2.04 18.60 -5.47
CA THR A 169 -3.49 18.72 -5.63
C THR A 169 -3.89 18.63 -7.11
N LYS A 170 -3.12 19.26 -8.01
CA LYS A 170 -3.27 19.09 -9.47
C LYS A 170 -3.13 17.62 -9.89
N GLU A 171 -2.13 16.91 -9.38
CA GLU A 171 -1.96 15.48 -9.68
C GLU A 171 -3.16 14.65 -9.17
N ARG A 172 -3.63 14.94 -7.95
CA ARG A 172 -4.80 14.26 -7.36
C ARG A 172 -6.08 14.51 -8.14
N PHE A 173 -6.32 15.74 -8.58
CA PHE A 173 -7.53 16.16 -9.30
C PHE A 173 -7.36 16.21 -10.82
N ASN A 174 -6.31 15.60 -11.35
CA ASN A 174 -6.05 15.57 -12.78
C ASN A 174 -7.26 15.06 -13.58
N GLY A 175 -7.73 15.89 -14.52
CA GLY A 175 -8.89 15.62 -15.36
C GLY A 175 -10.24 15.85 -14.68
N ILE A 176 -10.26 16.50 -13.51
CA ILE A 176 -11.45 16.97 -12.78
C ILE A 176 -11.39 18.50 -12.68
N LEU A 177 -10.26 19.02 -12.17
CA LEU A 177 -9.96 20.45 -12.12
C LEU A 177 -8.96 20.79 -13.24
N ASN A 178 -9.14 21.96 -13.85
CA ASN A 178 -8.25 22.49 -14.87
C ASN A 178 -7.13 23.32 -14.23
N ASP A 179 -6.06 23.60 -14.96
CA ASP A 179 -4.94 24.40 -14.43
C ASP A 179 -5.37 25.81 -14.01
N GLU A 180 -6.32 26.41 -14.72
CA GLU A 180 -6.91 27.73 -14.44
C GLU A 180 -7.62 27.79 -13.08
N ASP A 181 -8.21 26.68 -12.63
CA ASP A 181 -8.87 26.60 -11.32
C ASP A 181 -7.87 26.84 -10.17
N PHE A 182 -6.57 26.63 -10.41
CA PHE A 182 -5.52 26.81 -9.39
C PHE A 182 -4.90 28.21 -9.39
N GLU A 183 -5.24 29.11 -10.32
CA GLU A 183 -4.67 30.47 -10.33
C GLU A 183 -4.98 31.25 -9.04
N PRO A 184 -6.23 31.26 -8.52
CA PRO A 184 -6.52 31.93 -7.25
C PRO A 184 -5.75 31.36 -6.05
N ALA A 185 -5.33 30.08 -6.10
CA ALA A 185 -4.48 29.51 -5.07
C ALA A 185 -3.03 29.98 -5.20
N LYS A 186 -2.51 30.16 -6.43
CA LYS A 186 -1.14 30.62 -6.69
C LYS A 186 -0.91 32.09 -6.30
N GLU A 187 -1.95 32.91 -6.38
CA GLU A 187 -1.89 34.34 -6.03
C GLU A 187 -1.88 34.59 -4.52
N ARG A 188 -2.16 33.57 -3.69
CA ARG A 188 -2.20 33.72 -2.24
C ARG A 188 -0.81 33.86 -1.64
N VAL A 189 -0.66 34.90 -0.82
CA VAL A 189 0.55 35.15 -0.03
C VAL A 189 0.37 34.49 1.33
N LEU A 190 1.22 33.53 1.68
CA LEU A 190 1.20 32.88 2.99
C LEU A 190 1.96 33.66 4.07
N VAL A 191 3.07 34.31 3.69
CA VAL A 191 3.96 35.00 4.62
C VAL A 191 4.54 36.22 3.94
N ASN A 192 4.38 37.37 4.57
CA ASN A 192 4.91 38.66 4.11
C ASN A 192 6.44 38.70 4.18
N GLN A 193 7.04 39.76 3.62
CA GLN A 193 8.51 39.90 3.56
C GLN A 193 9.17 40.06 4.94
N ASP A 194 8.43 40.61 5.91
CA ASP A 194 8.81 40.78 7.32
C ASP A 194 8.59 39.52 8.18
N ASN A 195 8.32 38.38 7.54
CA ASN A 195 7.94 37.11 8.17
C ASN A 195 6.62 37.16 8.97
N THR A 196 5.78 38.19 8.78
CA THR A 196 4.42 38.21 9.30
C THR A 196 3.57 37.18 8.54
N ILE A 197 2.95 36.24 9.26
CA ILE A 197 2.10 35.20 8.68
C ILE A 197 0.73 35.81 8.32
N THR A 198 0.24 35.50 7.12
CA THR A 198 -1.11 35.93 6.70
C THR A 198 -2.17 34.97 7.23
N THR A 199 -3.45 35.34 7.12
CA THR A 199 -4.55 34.42 7.46
C THR A 199 -4.45 33.11 6.67
N ASP A 200 -4.17 33.16 5.37
CA ASP A 200 -4.02 31.96 4.54
C ASP A 200 -2.81 31.11 4.98
N GLY A 201 -1.69 31.75 5.31
CA GLY A 201 -0.50 31.07 5.83
C GLY A 201 -0.77 30.36 7.15
N PHE A 202 -1.50 31.02 8.04
CA PHE A 202 -1.85 30.49 9.35
C PHE A 202 -2.82 29.31 9.22
N VAL A 203 -3.80 29.43 8.32
CA VAL A 203 -4.72 28.34 7.99
C VAL A 203 -3.99 27.15 7.41
N PHE A 204 -3.04 27.38 6.50
CA PHE A 204 -2.24 26.31 5.90
C PHE A 204 -1.41 25.60 6.96
N LEU A 205 -0.73 26.34 7.84
CA LEU A 205 0.07 25.80 8.94
C LEU A 205 -0.76 24.91 9.88
N ILE A 206 -1.89 25.41 10.38
CA ILE A 206 -2.78 24.67 11.27
C ILE A 206 -3.31 23.41 10.57
N SER A 207 -3.75 23.55 9.31
CA SER A 207 -4.32 22.44 8.53
C SER A 207 -3.35 21.29 8.28
N MET A 208 -2.03 21.51 8.30
CA MET A 208 -1.03 20.43 8.20
C MET A 208 -1.13 19.41 9.34
N PHE A 209 -1.68 19.81 10.48
CA PHE A 209 -1.75 19.01 11.70
C PHE A 209 -3.19 18.72 12.14
N LEU A 210 -4.18 19.08 11.32
CA LEU A 210 -5.57 18.69 11.49
C LEU A 210 -5.94 17.50 10.60
N GLU A 211 -6.90 16.69 11.05
CA GLU A 211 -7.57 15.76 10.15
C GLU A 211 -8.38 16.53 9.11
N ARG A 212 -8.59 15.91 7.95
CA ARG A 212 -9.19 16.59 6.80
C ARG A 212 -10.61 17.09 7.08
N GLU A 213 -11.42 16.35 7.85
CA GLU A 213 -12.78 16.78 8.25
C GLU A 213 -12.73 18.03 9.15
N HIS A 214 -11.82 18.06 10.13
CA HIS A 214 -11.65 19.21 11.01
C HIS A 214 -11.05 20.42 10.29
N ALA A 215 -10.07 20.21 9.39
CA ALA A 215 -9.55 21.28 8.54
C ALA A 215 -10.65 21.86 7.64
N PHE A 216 -11.53 21.00 7.10
CA PHE A 216 -12.69 21.44 6.33
C PHE A 216 -13.60 22.33 7.18
N GLN A 217 -14.02 21.88 8.36
CA GLN A 217 -14.85 22.68 9.28
C GLN A 217 -14.18 24.01 9.67
N PHE A 218 -12.87 23.97 9.97
CA PHE A 218 -12.07 25.13 10.36
C PHE A 218 -12.09 26.21 9.27
N ILE A 219 -11.79 25.82 8.02
CA ILE A 219 -11.70 26.73 6.88
C ILE A 219 -13.07 27.34 6.56
N GLY A 220 -14.16 26.58 6.74
CA GLY A 220 -15.53 26.99 6.39
C GLY A 220 -16.07 28.22 7.16
N LYS A 221 -15.42 28.64 8.25
CA LYS A 221 -15.81 29.83 9.04
C LYS A 221 -14.90 31.05 8.82
N ILE A 222 -13.86 30.92 7.99
CA ILE A 222 -12.86 31.97 7.79
C ILE A 222 -13.28 32.87 6.64
N LYS A 223 -13.16 34.18 6.86
CA LYS A 223 -13.48 35.20 5.86
C LYS A 223 -12.67 34.96 4.58
N GLY A 224 -13.34 34.84 3.43
CA GLY A 224 -12.70 34.65 2.12
C GLY A 224 -12.29 33.21 1.76
N LEU A 225 -12.57 32.22 2.63
CA LEU A 225 -12.23 30.80 2.40
C LEU A 225 -13.44 29.84 2.50
N LYS A 226 -14.63 30.35 2.78
CA LYS A 226 -15.87 29.55 2.91
C LYS A 226 -16.33 28.91 1.60
N GLY A 227 -16.10 29.56 0.46
CA GLY A 227 -16.70 29.16 -0.82
C GLY A 227 -16.36 27.74 -1.25
N THR A 228 -17.33 27.03 -1.79
CA THR A 228 -17.20 25.70 -2.42
C THR A 228 -17.96 25.58 -3.75
N GLN A 229 -18.58 26.67 -4.18
CA GLN A 229 -19.48 26.74 -5.34
C GLN A 229 -18.75 26.75 -6.70
N PHE A 230 -17.48 27.15 -6.74
CA PHE A 230 -16.66 27.18 -7.95
C PHE A 230 -15.47 26.23 -7.82
N ASN A 231 -15.07 25.64 -8.95
CA ASN A 231 -13.90 24.77 -9.02
C ASN A 231 -12.63 25.42 -8.45
N SER A 232 -12.46 26.73 -8.64
CA SER A 232 -11.33 27.48 -8.10
C SER A 232 -11.33 27.60 -6.58
N PHE A 233 -12.51 27.67 -5.97
CA PHE A 233 -12.64 27.65 -4.51
C PHE A 233 -12.38 26.25 -3.94
N ILE A 234 -12.89 25.22 -4.61
CA ILE A 234 -12.57 23.81 -4.27
C ILE A 234 -11.06 23.58 -4.38
N ALA A 235 -10.43 24.03 -5.47
CA ALA A 235 -9.00 23.94 -5.67
C ALA A 235 -8.22 24.60 -4.53
N THR A 236 -8.56 25.85 -4.19
CA THR A 236 -7.95 26.60 -3.09
C THR A 236 -8.05 25.83 -1.76
N ARG A 237 -9.25 25.36 -1.42
CA ARG A 237 -9.50 24.63 -0.17
C ARG A 237 -8.74 23.30 -0.14
N GLU A 238 -8.72 22.56 -1.23
CA GLU A 238 -7.98 21.29 -1.34
C GLU A 238 -6.46 21.49 -1.23
N VAL A 239 -5.92 22.60 -1.76
CA VAL A 239 -4.51 22.99 -1.59
C VAL A 239 -4.19 23.28 -0.12
N LEU A 240 -5.05 24.04 0.58
CA LEU A 240 -4.86 24.31 2.02
C LEU A 240 -4.90 23.03 2.87
N MET A 241 -5.66 22.01 2.42
CA MET A 241 -5.78 20.71 3.08
C MET A 241 -4.84 19.62 2.50
N ALA A 242 -3.85 19.97 1.68
CA ALA A 242 -3.03 18.99 0.96
C ALA A 242 -2.19 18.09 1.89
N PHE A 243 -1.83 18.60 3.08
CA PHE A 243 -0.95 17.94 4.04
C PHE A 243 -1.63 17.50 5.35
N CYS A 244 -2.96 17.60 5.45
CA CYS A 244 -3.71 17.17 6.63
C CYS A 244 -3.31 15.78 7.13
N VAL A 245 -3.25 15.63 8.45
CA VAL A 245 -2.88 14.36 9.09
C VAL A 245 -3.95 13.29 8.87
N LYS A 246 -3.53 12.04 9.11
CA LYS A 246 -4.43 10.89 9.26
C LYS A 246 -4.12 10.28 10.61
N LEU A 247 -5.06 10.29 11.55
CA LEU A 247 -4.75 9.79 12.88
C LEU A 247 -4.53 8.27 12.87
N PRO A 248 -3.65 7.76 13.75
CA PRO A 248 -3.46 6.34 13.92
C PRO A 248 -4.65 5.76 14.70
N HIS A 249 -5.60 5.19 13.97
CA HIS A 249 -6.67 4.38 14.56
C HIS A 249 -6.35 2.90 14.37
N ASP A 250 -6.76 2.08 15.33
CA ASP A 250 -6.72 0.63 15.15
C ASP A 250 -7.61 0.25 13.96
N ARG A 251 -7.21 -0.81 13.24
CA ARG A 251 -8.05 -1.29 12.15
C ARG A 251 -9.34 -1.80 12.75
N PHE A 252 -10.43 -1.12 12.44
CA PHE A 252 -11.76 -1.55 12.82
C PHE A 252 -12.02 -3.00 12.36
N VAL A 253 -12.42 -3.85 13.31
CA VAL A 253 -12.91 -5.20 13.08
C VAL A 253 -14.41 -5.16 13.30
N SER A 254 -15.18 -5.22 12.22
CA SER A 254 -16.64 -5.31 12.32
C SER A 254 -17.01 -6.59 13.07
N GLU A 255 -17.93 -6.47 14.04
CA GLU A 255 -18.49 -7.63 14.74
C GLU A 255 -19.20 -8.58 13.77
N ASP A 256 -19.92 -8.05 12.77
CA ASP A 256 -20.48 -8.84 11.67
C ASP A 256 -19.51 -8.92 10.48
N LYS A 257 -18.62 -9.91 10.56
CA LYS A 257 -17.61 -10.19 9.54
C LYS A 257 -18.19 -10.55 8.18
N LYS A 258 -19.40 -11.16 8.14
CA LYS A 258 -20.09 -11.52 6.89
C LYS A 258 -20.68 -10.28 6.24
N GLN A 259 -21.29 -9.40 7.01
CA GLN A 259 -21.77 -8.10 6.54
C GLN A 259 -20.60 -7.27 6.01
N ALA A 260 -19.49 -7.16 6.75
CA ALA A 260 -18.30 -6.44 6.29
C ALA A 260 -17.75 -6.99 4.97
N LEU A 261 -17.63 -8.32 4.82
CA LEU A 261 -17.22 -8.94 3.56
C LEU A 261 -18.19 -8.65 2.41
N THR A 262 -19.49 -8.75 2.68
CA THR A 262 -20.56 -8.47 1.70
C THR A 262 -20.39 -7.05 1.14
N LEU A 263 -20.23 -6.06 2.02
CA LEU A 263 -20.12 -4.66 1.63
C LEU A 263 -18.82 -4.35 0.89
N ASP A 264 -17.73 -5.00 1.28
CA ASP A 264 -16.43 -4.91 0.58
C ASP A 264 -16.51 -5.43 -0.86
N ILE A 265 -17.22 -6.55 -1.08
CA ILE A 265 -17.43 -7.14 -2.40
C ILE A 265 -18.30 -6.21 -3.25
N ILE A 266 -19.42 -5.71 -2.72
CA ILE A 266 -20.33 -4.84 -3.51
C ILE A 266 -19.62 -3.52 -3.87
N ASN A 267 -18.90 -2.90 -2.93
CA ASN A 267 -18.09 -1.71 -3.21
C ASN A 267 -17.03 -1.94 -4.28
N THR A 268 -16.50 -3.17 -4.37
CA THR A 268 -15.54 -3.55 -5.41
C THR A 268 -16.21 -3.77 -6.77
N LEU A 269 -17.43 -4.29 -6.82
CA LEU A 269 -18.19 -4.49 -8.06
C LEU A 269 -18.67 -3.18 -8.70
N ASN A 270 -18.87 -2.11 -7.92
CA ASN A 270 -19.29 -0.79 -8.42
C ASN A 270 -18.12 0.13 -8.84
N ARG A 271 -16.88 -0.38 -8.87
CA ARG A 271 -15.72 0.42 -9.27
C ARG A 271 -15.13 -0.13 -10.55
N CYS A 272 -14.89 0.77 -11.50
CA CYS A 272 -14.25 0.39 -12.76
C CYS A 272 -12.83 -0.13 -12.49
N PRO A 273 -12.45 -1.32 -13.02
CA PRO A 273 -11.10 -1.83 -12.90
C PRO A 273 -10.09 -0.88 -13.55
N LYS A 274 -8.94 -0.65 -12.91
CA LYS A 274 -7.87 0.20 -13.44
C LYS A 274 -7.42 -0.25 -14.83
N GLU A 275 -7.35 -1.56 -15.08
CA GLU A 275 -7.01 -2.16 -16.36
C GLU A 275 -7.93 -1.67 -17.47
N LEU A 276 -9.25 -1.63 -17.22
CA LEU A 276 -10.25 -1.09 -18.14
C LEU A 276 -10.17 0.44 -18.23
N TYR A 277 -10.17 1.14 -17.08
CA TYR A 277 -10.12 2.61 -17.03
C TYR A 277 -8.93 3.19 -17.81
N SER A 278 -7.80 2.48 -17.82
CA SER A 278 -6.58 2.88 -18.52
C SER A 278 -6.66 2.80 -20.06
N VAL A 279 -7.67 2.11 -20.60
CA VAL A 279 -7.83 1.85 -22.04
C VAL A 279 -9.22 2.21 -22.55
N ILE A 280 -10.01 2.98 -21.80
CA ILE A 280 -11.24 3.61 -22.31
C ILE A 280 -10.97 5.06 -22.71
N THR A 281 -11.82 5.61 -23.58
CA THR A 281 -11.74 7.01 -24.05
C THR A 281 -11.96 8.00 -22.91
N ASP A 282 -11.48 9.24 -23.07
CA ASP A 282 -11.66 10.28 -22.05
C ASP A 282 -13.13 10.63 -21.78
N GLU A 283 -14.01 10.47 -22.78
CA GLU A 283 -15.46 10.64 -22.62
C GLU A 283 -16.03 9.58 -21.66
N GLU A 284 -15.70 8.30 -21.89
CA GLU A 284 -16.14 7.19 -21.04
C GLU A 284 -15.55 7.30 -19.62
N ARG A 285 -14.36 7.89 -19.46
CA ARG A 285 -13.75 8.12 -18.14
C ARG A 285 -14.56 9.09 -17.28
N LYS A 286 -15.36 9.99 -17.86
CA LYS A 286 -16.14 10.98 -17.10
C LYS A 286 -17.11 10.32 -16.13
N ALA A 287 -17.70 9.18 -16.48
CA ALA A 287 -18.63 8.44 -15.62
C ALA A 287 -17.99 7.90 -14.31
N PHE A 288 -16.66 7.76 -14.26
CA PHE A 288 -15.93 7.30 -13.06
C PHE A 288 -15.18 8.42 -12.35
N LYS A 289 -15.16 9.60 -12.94
CA LYS A 289 -14.63 10.80 -12.31
C LYS A 289 -15.71 11.38 -11.39
N PRO A 290 -15.31 12.11 -10.35
CA PRO A 290 -16.25 12.80 -9.50
C PRO A 290 -16.89 13.93 -10.32
N GLY A 291 -18.22 13.91 -10.41
CA GLY A 291 -19.01 14.96 -11.02
C GLY A 291 -19.78 15.70 -9.94
N LEU A 292 -19.55 17.01 -9.84
CA LEU A 292 -20.49 17.93 -9.20
C LEU A 292 -21.68 18.04 -10.16
N ASP A 293 -22.62 17.11 -10.08
CA ASP A 293 -23.87 17.23 -10.84
C ASP A 293 -24.53 18.57 -10.49
N SER A 294 -25.24 19.18 -11.43
CA SER A 294 -26.05 20.39 -11.25
C SER A 294 -26.88 20.37 -9.96
N LEU A 295 -27.48 19.24 -9.61
CA LEU A 295 -28.24 19.00 -8.38
C LEU A 295 -27.36 18.95 -7.11
N LYS A 296 -26.13 18.43 -7.21
CA LYS A 296 -25.14 18.44 -6.10
C LYS A 296 -24.51 19.82 -5.91
N LEU A 297 -24.34 20.55 -7.01
CA LEU A 297 -23.94 21.95 -7.02
C LEU A 297 -25.06 22.81 -6.43
N GLU A 298 -26.33 22.57 -6.76
CA GLU A 298 -27.51 23.21 -6.14
C GLU A 298 -27.59 22.93 -4.65
N ASN A 299 -27.36 21.70 -4.20
CA ASN A 299 -27.29 21.40 -2.76
C ASN A 299 -26.11 22.12 -2.07
N LEU A 300 -24.97 22.31 -2.75
CA LEU A 300 -23.87 23.13 -2.24
C LEU A 300 -24.21 24.63 -2.27
N LEU A 301 -24.98 25.07 -3.27
CA LEU A 301 -25.43 26.45 -3.47
C LEU A 301 -26.52 26.86 -2.45
N ASP A 302 -27.48 25.99 -2.15
CA ASP A 302 -28.51 26.19 -1.11
C ASP A 302 -27.87 26.25 0.28
N ASN A 303 -26.82 25.46 0.53
CA ASN A 303 -25.99 25.55 1.74
C ASN A 303 -25.15 26.84 1.80
N SER A 304 -24.96 27.52 0.67
CA SER A 304 -24.21 28.78 0.59
C SER A 304 -25.10 30.02 0.67
N THR A 305 -26.42 29.88 0.48
CA THR A 305 -27.35 31.01 0.33
C THR A 305 -28.52 31.06 1.34
N ASN A 306 -28.83 29.99 2.08
CA ASN A 306 -29.93 30.02 3.07
C ASN A 306 -29.49 30.16 4.54
N ASP A 307 -30.06 31.18 5.19
CA ASP A 307 -29.84 31.70 6.55
C ASP A 307 -30.26 30.77 7.73
N LYS A 308 -30.34 29.45 7.53
CA LYS A 308 -30.72 28.51 8.61
C LYS A 308 -29.84 27.25 8.62
N THR A 309 -28.86 27.24 9.53
CA THR A 309 -28.30 26.06 10.23
C THR A 309 -27.82 24.82 9.45
N ALA A 310 -27.69 24.82 8.12
CA ALA A 310 -27.14 23.68 7.38
C ALA A 310 -25.61 23.80 7.21
N ILE A 311 -24.88 23.04 8.02
CA ILE A 311 -23.40 22.90 7.94
C ILE A 311 -23.04 22.13 6.67
N GLU A 312 -21.93 22.49 6.02
CA GLU A 312 -21.35 21.75 4.90
C GLU A 312 -21.10 20.29 5.27
N ASP A 313 -21.89 19.38 4.71
CA ASP A 313 -21.77 17.94 4.95
C ASP A 313 -20.49 17.41 4.27
N TYR A 314 -19.42 17.24 5.08
CA TYR A 314 -18.12 16.73 4.63
C TYR A 314 -18.24 15.36 3.95
N ASP A 315 -19.20 14.53 4.37
CA ASP A 315 -19.41 13.20 3.81
C ASP A 315 -19.92 13.31 2.36
N LYS A 316 -20.88 14.20 2.11
CA LYS A 316 -21.36 14.52 0.75
C LYS A 316 -20.28 15.18 -0.10
N TYR A 317 -19.47 16.06 0.48
CA TYR A 317 -18.32 16.68 -0.20
C TYR A 317 -17.32 15.62 -0.69
N ILE A 318 -16.95 14.67 0.17
CA ILE A 318 -16.02 13.60 -0.20
C ILE A 318 -16.64 12.63 -1.21
N GLU A 319 -17.93 12.28 -1.08
CA GLU A 319 -18.63 11.46 -2.09
C GLU A 319 -18.58 12.14 -3.47
N ALA A 320 -18.84 13.44 -3.52
CA ALA A 320 -18.80 14.23 -4.75
C ALA A 320 -17.40 14.33 -5.38
N LEU A 321 -16.33 14.08 -4.61
CA LEU A 321 -14.93 14.14 -5.05
C LEU A 321 -14.23 12.77 -5.19
N THR A 322 -14.93 11.67 -4.90
CA THR A 322 -14.35 10.31 -4.93
C THR A 322 -14.47 9.67 -6.31
N ARG A 323 -13.35 9.16 -6.85
CA ARG A 323 -13.30 8.41 -8.12
C ARG A 323 -13.84 7.00 -7.94
N LYS A 324 -14.69 6.53 -8.85
CA LYS A 324 -15.24 5.16 -8.87
C LYS A 324 -14.30 4.17 -9.58
N ILE A 325 -13.05 4.08 -9.11
CA ILE A 325 -12.00 3.23 -9.71
C ILE A 325 -11.43 2.26 -8.66
N ARG A 326 -11.23 0.99 -9.03
CA ARG A 326 -10.52 0.01 -8.18
C ARG A 326 -9.08 -0.17 -8.68
N HIS A 327 -8.13 0.00 -7.77
CA HIS A 327 -6.69 0.05 -8.09
C HIS A 327 -5.96 -1.29 -7.99
N SER A 328 -6.53 -2.27 -7.28
CA SER A 328 -6.00 -3.62 -7.13
C SER A 328 -7.10 -4.65 -7.31
N ASN A 329 -6.73 -5.81 -7.86
CA ASN A 329 -7.60 -6.97 -7.90
C ASN A 329 -7.63 -7.63 -6.51
N ARG A 330 -8.78 -7.54 -5.83
CA ARG A 330 -9.02 -8.14 -4.50
C ARG A 330 -9.74 -9.50 -4.58
N PHE A 331 -10.05 -10.01 -5.77
CA PHE A 331 -10.84 -11.23 -5.95
C PHE A 331 -10.31 -12.41 -5.13
N SER A 332 -9.02 -12.74 -5.28
CA SER A 332 -8.41 -13.87 -4.55
C SER A 332 -8.56 -13.73 -3.04
N TYR A 333 -8.42 -12.51 -2.49
CA TYR A 333 -8.63 -12.27 -1.06
C TYR A 333 -10.09 -12.52 -0.67
N PHE A 334 -11.05 -11.98 -1.43
CA PHE A 334 -12.47 -12.19 -1.16
C PHE A 334 -12.88 -13.66 -1.29
N ALA A 335 -12.39 -14.37 -2.30
CA ALA A 335 -12.68 -15.79 -2.49
C ALA A 335 -12.17 -16.64 -1.32
N LEU A 336 -10.93 -16.40 -0.87
CA LEU A 336 -10.37 -17.10 0.29
C LEU A 336 -11.15 -16.79 1.58
N LYS A 337 -11.43 -15.50 1.82
CA LYS A 337 -12.22 -15.07 2.98
C LYS A 337 -13.63 -15.68 2.93
N PHE A 338 -14.31 -15.62 1.81
CA PHE A 338 -15.62 -16.24 1.63
C PHE A 338 -15.62 -17.74 1.92
N ILE A 339 -14.62 -18.49 1.42
CA ILE A 339 -14.48 -19.93 1.71
C ILE A 339 -14.35 -20.19 3.23
N ASP A 340 -13.56 -19.37 3.94
CA ASP A 340 -13.40 -19.48 5.40
C ASP A 340 -14.68 -19.08 6.18
N GLU A 341 -15.36 -18.00 5.79
CA GLU A 341 -16.54 -17.43 6.48
C GLU A 341 -17.83 -18.24 6.24
N THR A 342 -17.88 -18.99 5.13
CA THR A 342 -19.04 -19.82 4.76
C THR A 342 -18.83 -21.31 4.96
N ASP A 343 -17.68 -21.71 5.51
CA ASP A 343 -17.34 -23.10 5.82
C ASP A 343 -17.48 -24.04 4.62
N ILE A 344 -17.11 -23.57 3.42
CA ILE A 344 -17.06 -24.41 2.21
C ILE A 344 -16.10 -25.57 2.41
N PHE A 345 -15.01 -25.33 3.12
CA PHE A 345 -14.07 -26.36 3.56
C PHE A 345 -14.30 -26.70 5.02
N SER A 346 -14.79 -27.91 5.26
CA SER A 346 -15.04 -28.43 6.60
C SER A 346 -13.73 -28.60 7.38
N LYS A 347 -12.69 -29.13 6.73
CA LYS A 347 -11.42 -29.49 7.37
C LYS A 347 -10.22 -28.77 6.78
N LEU A 348 -10.19 -28.58 5.46
CA LEU A 348 -9.08 -27.88 4.81
C LEU A 348 -8.96 -26.43 5.31
N ARG A 349 -7.72 -26.02 5.62
CA ARG A 349 -7.39 -24.65 6.04
C ARG A 349 -6.33 -24.05 5.14
N PHE A 350 -6.44 -22.75 4.89
CA PHE A 350 -5.44 -22.00 4.15
C PHE A 350 -4.24 -21.65 5.02
N GLN A 351 -3.08 -21.56 4.39
CA GLN A 351 -1.89 -21.04 5.07
C GLN A 351 -2.03 -19.54 5.29
N VAL A 352 -1.91 -19.11 6.55
CA VAL A 352 -1.89 -17.72 6.99
C VAL A 352 -0.46 -17.37 7.42
N ASN A 353 0.04 -16.21 7.02
CA ASN A 353 1.24 -15.60 7.57
C ASN A 353 0.81 -14.68 8.70
N LEU A 354 1.31 -14.92 9.91
CA LEU A 354 0.92 -14.17 11.12
C LEU A 354 1.76 -12.90 11.30
N GLY A 355 2.95 -12.87 10.70
CA GLY A 355 3.91 -11.78 10.86
C GLY A 355 5.33 -12.26 11.14
N LYS A 356 6.14 -11.39 11.72
CA LYS A 356 7.54 -11.64 12.09
C LYS A 356 7.68 -11.76 13.59
N LEU A 357 8.09 -12.94 14.05
CA LEU A 357 8.35 -13.21 15.46
C LEU A 357 9.82 -12.98 15.78
N LEU A 358 10.06 -12.32 16.91
CA LEU A 358 11.39 -12.05 17.42
C LEU A 358 11.89 -13.25 18.22
N ILE A 359 12.90 -13.93 17.68
CA ILE A 359 13.47 -15.15 18.26
C ILE A 359 14.56 -14.82 19.28
N ASP A 360 15.37 -13.81 18.99
CA ASP A 360 16.53 -13.43 19.80
C ASP A 360 17.00 -12.00 19.49
N GLU A 361 17.61 -11.32 20.46
CA GLU A 361 18.21 -9.98 20.29
C GLU A 361 19.55 -9.91 21.02
N TYR A 362 20.57 -9.36 20.35
CA TYR A 362 21.88 -9.11 20.95
C TYR A 362 22.65 -8.06 20.16
N GLU A 363 23.69 -7.52 20.78
CA GLU A 363 24.59 -6.58 20.12
C GLU A 363 25.64 -7.29 19.27
N LYS A 364 25.91 -6.74 18.09
CA LYS A 364 26.93 -7.24 17.17
C LYS A 364 27.93 -6.13 16.85
N PRO A 365 29.23 -6.36 17.07
CA PRO A 365 30.25 -5.38 16.70
C PRO A 365 30.38 -5.29 15.18
N ILE A 366 30.46 -4.07 14.66
CA ILE A 366 30.97 -3.75 13.33
C ILE A 366 32.04 -2.69 13.53
N ASN A 367 33.30 -2.98 13.18
CA ASN A 367 34.42 -2.05 13.32
C ASN A 367 34.50 -1.38 14.73
N ASN A 368 34.41 -2.20 15.79
CA ASN A 368 34.41 -1.80 17.20
C ASN A 368 33.20 -0.99 17.71
N GLU A 369 32.19 -0.75 16.88
CA GLU A 369 30.93 -0.16 17.31
C GLU A 369 29.85 -1.25 17.43
N LEU A 370 29.07 -1.20 18.51
CA LEU A 370 28.03 -2.18 18.80
C LEU A 370 26.72 -1.78 18.12
N TYR A 371 26.17 -2.69 17.32
CA TYR A 371 24.89 -2.50 16.64
C TYR A 371 23.86 -3.51 17.15
N PRO A 372 22.62 -3.09 17.41
CA PRO A 372 21.55 -4.01 17.78
C PRO A 372 21.26 -4.96 16.62
N ARG A 373 21.20 -6.27 16.90
CA ARG A 373 20.83 -7.30 15.94
C ARG A 373 19.63 -8.09 16.47
N SER A 374 18.53 -7.99 15.75
CA SER A 374 17.34 -8.81 15.96
C SER A 374 17.36 -10.04 15.03
N ILE A 375 17.05 -11.20 15.58
CA ILE A 375 16.84 -12.45 14.85
C ILE A 375 15.34 -12.67 14.72
N VAL A 376 14.82 -12.41 13.53
CA VAL A 376 13.38 -12.51 13.24
C VAL A 376 13.08 -13.67 12.30
N GLN A 377 11.94 -14.34 12.53
CA GLN A 377 11.44 -15.39 11.64
C GLN A 377 9.96 -15.13 11.31
N ASN A 378 9.60 -15.33 10.03
CA ASN A 378 8.19 -15.24 9.64
C ASN A 378 7.42 -16.43 10.23
N VAL A 379 6.28 -16.19 10.84
CA VAL A 379 5.44 -17.23 11.42
C VAL A 379 4.31 -17.58 10.47
N LYS A 380 4.12 -18.88 10.23
CA LYS A 380 3.01 -19.39 9.43
C LYS A 380 2.12 -20.29 10.27
N ALA A 381 0.84 -20.29 9.94
CA ALA A 381 -0.14 -21.19 10.51
C ALA A 381 -1.16 -21.60 9.44
N PHE A 382 -1.99 -22.58 9.77
CA PHE A 382 -3.16 -23.02 9.04
C PHE A 382 -4.34 -22.87 9.99
N GLY A 383 -5.36 -22.15 9.54
CA GLY A 383 -6.57 -21.81 10.27
C GLY A 383 -7.39 -20.84 9.45
N LYS A 384 -8.57 -20.46 9.94
CA LYS A 384 -9.30 -19.34 9.33
C LYS A 384 -8.55 -18.05 9.64
N LEU A 385 -8.61 -17.07 8.74
CA LEU A 385 -7.92 -15.79 8.98
C LEU A 385 -8.35 -15.12 10.31
N ASN A 386 -9.64 -15.25 10.66
CA ASN A 386 -10.22 -14.69 11.88
C ASN A 386 -9.75 -15.39 13.16
N ASP A 387 -9.22 -16.62 13.09
CA ASP A 387 -8.69 -17.35 14.25
C ASP A 387 -7.38 -16.71 14.78
N PHE A 388 -6.91 -15.66 14.12
CA PHE A 388 -5.62 -15.03 14.36
C PHE A 388 -5.70 -13.51 14.53
N GLU A 389 -6.84 -12.94 14.93
CA GLU A 389 -6.92 -11.49 15.13
C GLU A 389 -6.18 -11.03 16.40
N GLU A 390 -6.25 -11.83 17.48
CA GLU A 390 -5.68 -11.51 18.79
C GLU A 390 -4.21 -11.94 18.92
N GLU A 391 -3.29 -10.97 18.85
CA GLU A 391 -1.83 -11.20 18.91
C GLU A 391 -1.42 -11.98 20.16
N ALA A 392 -1.92 -11.58 21.33
CA ALA A 392 -1.55 -12.16 22.62
C ALA A 392 -1.94 -13.64 22.72
N GLU A 393 -3.11 -14.01 22.22
CA GLU A 393 -3.57 -15.41 22.21
C GLU A 393 -2.74 -16.26 21.26
N VAL A 394 -2.47 -15.73 20.07
CA VAL A 394 -1.64 -16.42 19.06
C VAL A 394 -0.22 -16.61 19.58
N LEU A 395 0.36 -15.61 20.25
CA LEU A 395 1.69 -15.70 20.84
C LEU A 395 1.75 -16.81 21.90
N LYS A 396 0.78 -16.87 22.82
CA LYS A 396 0.68 -17.94 23.85
C LYS A 396 0.62 -19.34 23.24
N GLN A 397 0.01 -19.48 22.06
CA GLN A 397 -0.10 -20.78 21.38
C GLN A 397 1.18 -21.19 20.65
N ILE A 398 1.94 -20.22 20.14
CA ILE A 398 3.22 -20.45 19.45
C ILE A 398 4.36 -20.67 20.46
N ASP A 399 4.32 -19.94 21.57
CA ASP A 399 5.34 -19.87 22.61
C ASP A 399 4.75 -20.25 23.97
N LYS A 400 4.55 -21.56 24.16
CA LYS A 400 3.93 -22.11 25.37
C LYS A 400 4.71 -21.82 26.65
N ASP A 401 6.01 -21.61 26.53
CA ASP A 401 6.92 -21.43 27.66
C ASP A 401 7.19 -19.93 27.94
N GLY A 402 6.58 -19.01 27.18
CA GLY A 402 6.72 -17.56 27.38
C GLY A 402 8.14 -17.02 27.15
N ASN A 403 8.91 -17.65 26.26
CA ASN A 403 10.33 -17.40 26.09
C ASN A 403 10.68 -16.44 24.94
N SER A 404 9.73 -16.05 24.09
CA SER A 404 9.94 -15.15 22.96
C SER A 404 9.78 -13.69 23.35
N LEU A 405 10.42 -12.80 22.57
CA LEU A 405 10.35 -11.35 22.79
C LEU A 405 9.12 -10.71 22.10
N GLY A 406 8.13 -11.52 21.70
CA GLY A 406 6.92 -11.08 20.98
C GLY A 406 7.09 -10.94 19.46
N PHE A 407 6.06 -10.44 18.78
CA PHE A 407 6.16 -10.12 17.35
C PHE A 407 6.87 -8.77 17.15
N GLU A 408 7.79 -8.72 16.18
CA GLU A 408 8.29 -7.45 15.63
C GLU A 408 7.20 -6.78 14.77
N GLN A 409 6.43 -7.60 14.06
CA GLN A 409 5.33 -7.16 13.23
C GLN A 409 4.25 -8.24 13.26
N TYR A 410 3.07 -7.92 13.80
CA TYR A 410 1.89 -8.78 13.74
C TYR A 410 0.89 -8.23 12.72
N ALA A 411 0.64 -9.01 11.68
CA ALA A 411 -0.31 -8.65 10.63
C ALA A 411 -0.72 -9.94 9.91
N PRO A 412 -1.74 -10.66 10.41
CA PRO A 412 -2.25 -11.87 9.76
C PRO A 412 -2.76 -11.60 8.34
N PHE A 413 -2.34 -12.42 7.37
CA PHE A 413 -2.89 -12.44 6.02
C PHE A 413 -2.71 -13.80 5.34
N TYR A 414 -3.57 -14.12 4.38
CA TYR A 414 -3.41 -15.32 3.55
C TYR A 414 -2.04 -15.36 2.87
N ASN A 415 -1.25 -16.40 3.13
CA ASN A 415 0.10 -16.54 2.61
C ASN A 415 0.10 -16.97 1.15
N THR A 416 -0.26 -16.07 0.25
CA THR A 416 -0.22 -16.29 -1.19
C THR A 416 1.15 -15.95 -1.76
N LYS A 417 1.78 -16.90 -2.47
CA LYS A 417 3.07 -16.65 -3.17
C LYS A 417 3.06 -17.34 -4.53
N ASN A 418 3.47 -16.61 -5.57
CA ASN A 418 3.51 -17.11 -6.96
C ASN A 418 2.16 -17.70 -7.44
N ASN A 419 1.05 -16.99 -7.17
CA ASN A 419 -0.32 -17.42 -7.48
C ASN A 419 -0.72 -18.78 -6.88
N LYS A 420 -0.17 -19.10 -5.70
CA LYS A 420 -0.51 -20.31 -4.95
C LYS A 420 -0.78 -20.00 -3.49
N ILE A 421 -1.63 -20.81 -2.87
CA ILE A 421 -1.87 -20.83 -1.43
C ILE A 421 -1.67 -22.25 -0.88
N GLY A 422 -1.06 -22.36 0.30
CA GLY A 422 -0.87 -23.64 0.97
C GLY A 422 -2.18 -24.12 1.60
N LEU A 423 -2.39 -25.43 1.58
CA LEU A 423 -3.50 -26.13 2.21
C LEU A 423 -2.98 -27.15 3.22
N HIS A 424 -3.76 -27.37 4.28
CA HIS A 424 -3.53 -28.41 5.28
C HIS A 424 -4.88 -28.96 5.74
N THR A 425 -4.98 -30.26 6.04
CA THR A 425 -6.24 -30.94 6.39
C THR A 425 -6.81 -30.57 7.75
N ASN A 426 -6.03 -29.87 8.59
CA ASN A 426 -6.43 -29.41 9.91
C ASN A 426 -5.76 -28.06 10.22
N SER A 427 -6.24 -27.38 11.26
CA SER A 427 -5.52 -26.24 11.82
C SER A 427 -4.16 -26.67 12.37
N ALA A 428 -3.11 -25.92 12.03
CA ALA A 428 -1.74 -26.22 12.45
C ALA A 428 -0.97 -24.93 12.67
N LYS A 429 -0.27 -24.79 13.80
CA LYS A 429 0.45 -23.57 14.17
C LYS A 429 1.95 -23.86 14.26
N SER A 430 2.76 -22.86 13.99
CA SER A 430 4.21 -22.94 14.24
C SER A 430 4.47 -22.95 15.75
N ILE A 431 5.52 -23.64 16.18
CA ILE A 431 5.91 -23.72 17.59
C ILE A 431 7.38 -23.36 17.77
N ILE A 432 7.70 -22.66 18.86
CA ILE A 432 9.09 -22.41 19.25
C ILE A 432 9.69 -23.69 19.83
N ILE A 433 10.91 -23.99 19.43
CA ILE A 433 11.71 -25.07 19.97
C ILE A 433 12.98 -24.50 20.56
N ASN A 434 13.23 -24.80 21.83
CA ASN A 434 14.47 -24.47 22.51
C ASN A 434 15.50 -25.61 22.35
N ARG A 435 16.74 -25.26 22.07
CA ARG A 435 17.87 -26.18 21.92
C ARG A 435 19.03 -25.71 22.80
N PRO A 436 18.92 -25.85 24.13
CA PRO A 436 19.90 -25.30 25.07
C PRO A 436 21.31 -25.87 24.84
N ASN A 437 21.41 -27.15 24.45
CA ASN A 437 22.67 -27.87 24.25
C ASN A 437 23.30 -27.66 22.84
N SER A 438 22.76 -26.77 22.01
CA SER A 438 23.34 -26.51 20.68
C SER A 438 24.61 -25.66 20.80
N GLU A 439 25.64 -25.91 19.98
CA GLU A 439 26.81 -25.01 19.88
C GLU A 439 26.50 -23.65 19.21
N SER A 440 25.31 -23.51 18.60
CA SER A 440 24.86 -22.26 17.99
C SER A 440 24.73 -21.14 19.03
N LYS A 441 25.09 -19.90 18.64
CA LYS A 441 24.81 -18.69 19.44
C LYS A 441 23.30 -18.52 19.67
N ILE A 442 22.49 -18.88 18.68
CA ILE A 442 21.03 -18.83 18.76
C ILE A 442 20.52 -20.19 19.23
N LYS A 443 19.89 -20.24 20.41
CA LYS A 443 19.37 -21.47 21.02
C LYS A 443 17.92 -21.78 20.64
N LYS A 444 17.18 -20.80 20.13
CA LYS A 444 15.75 -20.90 19.80
C LYS A 444 15.56 -21.03 18.28
N ASN A 445 14.58 -21.82 17.85
CA ASN A 445 14.17 -21.89 16.44
C ASN A 445 12.66 -22.12 16.31
N LEU A 446 12.07 -21.69 15.20
CA LEU A 446 10.65 -21.84 14.92
C LEU A 446 10.42 -23.07 14.03
N LYS A 447 9.70 -24.07 14.54
CA LYS A 447 9.23 -25.20 13.72
C LYS A 447 7.96 -24.78 13.00
N GLN A 448 8.09 -24.56 11.70
CA GLN A 448 7.00 -24.12 10.83
C GLN A 448 5.99 -25.24 10.59
N ALA A 449 4.70 -24.89 10.56
CA ALA A 449 3.69 -25.75 9.96
C ALA A 449 3.90 -25.78 8.43
N LEU A 450 4.00 -26.98 7.85
CA LEU A 450 4.22 -27.18 6.41
C LEU A 450 2.89 -27.50 5.69
N PRO A 451 2.68 -27.01 4.47
CA PRO A 451 1.48 -27.36 3.70
C PRO A 451 1.54 -28.80 3.22
N GLU A 452 0.38 -29.44 3.11
CA GLU A 452 0.24 -30.75 2.44
C GLU A 452 0.13 -30.58 0.93
N ALA A 453 -0.54 -29.50 0.50
CA ALA A 453 -0.73 -29.17 -0.90
C ALA A 453 -0.67 -27.66 -1.15
N PHE A 454 -0.44 -27.28 -2.41
CA PHE A 454 -0.58 -25.92 -2.91
C PHE A 454 -1.67 -25.85 -3.97
N LEU A 455 -2.66 -24.99 -3.75
CA LEU A 455 -3.72 -24.67 -4.68
C LEU A 455 -3.35 -23.42 -5.49
N SER A 456 -3.59 -23.42 -6.80
CA SER A 456 -3.46 -22.20 -7.60
C SER A 456 -4.64 -21.27 -7.36
N LEU A 457 -4.38 -19.97 -7.21
CA LEU A 457 -5.43 -18.96 -7.04
C LEU A 457 -6.36 -18.87 -8.27
N HIS A 458 -5.89 -19.29 -9.45
CA HIS A 458 -6.73 -19.35 -10.66
C HIS A 458 -7.81 -20.43 -10.61
N GLU A 459 -7.77 -21.34 -9.64
CA GLU A 459 -8.81 -22.35 -9.43
C GLU A 459 -9.91 -21.88 -8.47
N LEU A 460 -9.73 -20.75 -7.75
CA LEU A 460 -10.73 -20.21 -6.83
C LEU A 460 -12.09 -19.94 -7.50
N PRO A 461 -12.17 -19.38 -8.73
CA PRO A 461 -13.44 -19.25 -9.46
C PRO A 461 -14.18 -20.58 -9.59
N LYS A 462 -13.44 -21.64 -9.96
CA LYS A 462 -13.99 -22.99 -10.20
C LYS A 462 -14.50 -23.62 -8.92
N ILE A 463 -13.79 -23.42 -7.80
CA ILE A 463 -14.22 -23.89 -6.47
C ILE A 463 -15.58 -23.27 -6.11
N ILE A 464 -15.74 -21.96 -6.29
CA ILE A 464 -16.98 -21.26 -5.94
C ILE A 464 -18.14 -21.70 -6.85
N VAL A 465 -17.93 -21.81 -8.17
CA VAL A 465 -18.97 -22.31 -9.10
C VAL A 465 -19.33 -23.75 -8.77
N LEU A 466 -18.34 -24.60 -8.52
CA LEU A 466 -18.57 -26.00 -8.21
C LEU A 466 -19.35 -26.15 -6.91
N GLU A 467 -19.01 -25.36 -5.88
CA GLU A 467 -19.76 -25.32 -4.63
C GLU A 467 -21.21 -24.87 -4.83
N HIS A 468 -21.42 -23.86 -5.68
CA HIS A 468 -22.76 -23.38 -6.05
C HIS A 468 -23.58 -24.45 -6.77
N LEU A 469 -22.97 -25.24 -7.66
CA LEU A 469 -23.64 -26.31 -8.41
C LEU A 469 -23.82 -27.61 -7.59
N LYS A 470 -22.84 -27.95 -6.73
CA LYS A 470 -22.83 -29.15 -5.91
C LYS A 470 -22.00 -28.95 -4.63
N LYS A 471 -22.69 -28.67 -3.52
CA LYS A 471 -22.11 -28.44 -2.19
C LYS A 471 -21.12 -29.53 -1.76
N GLY A 472 -19.96 -29.14 -1.23
CA GLY A 472 -18.93 -30.02 -0.66
C GLY A 472 -18.05 -30.74 -1.69
N LYS A 473 -18.42 -30.71 -2.98
CA LYS A 473 -17.64 -31.38 -4.04
C LYS A 473 -16.22 -30.83 -4.24
N PRO A 474 -15.93 -29.52 -4.03
CA PRO A 474 -14.57 -29.02 -4.15
C PRO A 474 -13.57 -29.66 -3.17
N GLU A 475 -13.94 -29.77 -1.89
CA GLU A 475 -13.08 -30.38 -0.85
C GLU A 475 -12.86 -31.87 -1.13
N GLU A 476 -13.91 -32.58 -1.55
CA GLU A 476 -13.83 -33.99 -1.96
C GLU A 476 -12.77 -34.21 -3.05
N LEU A 477 -12.85 -33.45 -4.16
CA LEU A 477 -11.90 -33.59 -5.28
C LEU A 477 -10.45 -33.25 -4.91
N ILE A 478 -10.26 -32.27 -4.01
CA ILE A 478 -8.92 -31.95 -3.49
C ILE A 478 -8.36 -33.12 -2.68
N ASN A 479 -9.16 -33.67 -1.77
CA ASN A 479 -8.74 -34.77 -0.90
C ASN A 479 -8.47 -36.05 -1.72
N ASP A 480 -9.33 -36.38 -2.68
CA ASP A 480 -9.14 -37.51 -3.59
C ASP A 480 -7.83 -37.39 -4.37
N PHE A 481 -7.50 -36.19 -4.84
CA PHE A 481 -6.25 -35.97 -5.56
C PHE A 481 -5.02 -36.07 -4.65
N ILE A 482 -5.09 -35.53 -3.42
CA ILE A 482 -4.01 -35.68 -2.43
C ILE A 482 -3.75 -37.16 -2.13
N LEU A 483 -4.82 -37.94 -1.94
CA LEU A 483 -4.75 -39.39 -1.73
C LEU A 483 -4.15 -40.12 -2.94
N ALA A 484 -4.58 -39.78 -4.16
CA ALA A 484 -4.04 -40.34 -5.40
C ALA A 484 -2.55 -40.01 -5.59
N CYS A 485 -2.12 -38.79 -5.25
CA CYS A 485 -0.71 -38.42 -5.27
C CYS A 485 0.12 -39.28 -4.32
N ASN A 486 -0.36 -39.45 -3.10
CA ASN A 486 0.34 -40.15 -2.04
C ASN A 486 0.45 -41.65 -2.30
N SER A 487 -0.59 -42.26 -2.87
CA SER A 487 -0.65 -43.71 -3.11
C SER A 487 -0.06 -44.13 -4.47
N LYS A 488 -0.26 -43.31 -5.52
CA LYS A 488 0.07 -43.67 -6.91
C LYS A 488 1.14 -42.78 -7.54
N ILE A 489 0.88 -41.48 -7.68
CA ILE A 489 1.71 -40.60 -8.55
C ILE A 489 3.17 -40.53 -8.06
N THR A 490 3.43 -40.57 -6.76
CA THR A 490 4.79 -40.60 -6.21
C THR A 490 5.30 -42.00 -5.87
N ASN A 491 4.63 -43.05 -6.34
CA ASN A 491 5.03 -44.44 -6.14
C ASN A 491 5.80 -44.96 -7.35
N LYS A 492 7.03 -45.43 -7.14
CA LYS A 492 7.91 -45.93 -8.20
C LYS A 492 7.32 -47.13 -8.94
N GLN A 493 6.68 -48.07 -8.24
CA GLN A 493 6.06 -49.24 -8.87
C GLN A 493 4.93 -48.85 -9.83
N PHE A 494 4.10 -47.88 -9.44
CA PHE A 494 3.05 -47.34 -10.31
C PHE A 494 3.65 -46.62 -11.53
N ILE A 495 4.73 -45.85 -11.33
CA ILE A 495 5.42 -45.15 -12.42
C ILE A 495 5.94 -46.15 -13.46
N ASP A 496 6.53 -47.25 -13.01
CA ASP A 496 7.08 -48.29 -13.89
C ASP A 496 5.96 -49.12 -14.56
N GLU A 497 4.86 -49.40 -13.85
CA GLU A 497 3.67 -50.05 -14.42
C GLU A 497 3.09 -49.25 -15.60
N VAL A 498 2.91 -47.94 -15.43
CA VAL A 498 2.44 -47.06 -16.51
C VAL A 498 3.45 -47.04 -17.65
N LYS A 499 4.76 -46.96 -17.35
CA LYS A 499 5.80 -46.96 -18.39
C LYS A 499 5.76 -48.22 -19.24
N ALA A 500 5.56 -49.39 -18.62
CA ALA A 500 5.48 -50.67 -19.32
C ALA A 500 4.27 -50.79 -20.27
N LYS A 501 3.19 -50.04 -20.02
CA LYS A 501 2.00 -49.96 -20.89
C LYS A 501 2.18 -48.99 -22.08
N LEU A 502 3.26 -48.22 -22.12
CA LEU A 502 3.53 -47.26 -23.21
C LEU A 502 4.40 -47.88 -24.30
N PRO A 503 4.35 -47.36 -25.55
CA PRO A 503 5.19 -47.87 -26.64
C PRO A 503 6.70 -47.75 -26.36
N ASN A 504 7.44 -48.84 -26.57
CA ASN A 504 8.89 -48.91 -26.34
C ASN A 504 9.73 -48.32 -27.49
N ASP A 505 9.13 -48.06 -28.65
CA ASP A 505 9.77 -47.54 -29.86
C ASP A 505 9.88 -45.99 -29.89
N TRP A 506 9.51 -45.32 -28.80
CA TRP A 506 9.57 -43.87 -28.72
C TRP A 506 11.00 -43.32 -28.64
N ASN A 507 11.47 -42.75 -29.76
CA ASN A 507 12.72 -41.98 -29.82
C ASN A 507 12.81 -40.85 -28.79
N GLU A 508 14.04 -40.50 -28.39
CA GLU A 508 14.31 -39.36 -27.50
C GLU A 508 13.81 -38.03 -28.07
N PHE A 509 13.09 -37.27 -27.23
CA PHE A 509 12.62 -35.93 -27.56
C PHE A 509 13.44 -34.89 -26.79
N ASN A 510 14.40 -34.26 -27.47
CA ASN A 510 15.31 -33.29 -26.86
C ASN A 510 14.62 -31.95 -26.55
N LYS A 511 14.74 -31.46 -25.31
CA LYS A 511 14.26 -30.12 -24.96
C LYS A 511 15.02 -29.03 -25.73
N ARG A 512 14.31 -28.00 -26.18
CA ARG A 512 14.89 -26.86 -26.91
C ARG A 512 14.31 -25.55 -26.41
N SER A 513 15.14 -24.50 -26.43
CA SER A 513 14.73 -23.13 -26.13
C SER A 513 14.45 -22.37 -27.43
N ASP A 514 13.46 -21.47 -27.40
CA ASP A 514 13.23 -20.52 -28.49
C ASP A 514 14.47 -19.65 -28.71
N SER A 515 14.82 -19.40 -29.98
CA SER A 515 15.86 -18.45 -30.35
C SER A 515 15.23 -17.14 -30.84
N LYS A 516 16.04 -16.10 -31.09
CA LYS A 516 15.55 -14.85 -31.70
C LYS A 516 15.06 -15.06 -33.14
N LYS A 517 15.49 -16.13 -33.81
CA LYS A 517 15.23 -16.42 -35.23
C LYS A 517 14.26 -17.58 -35.45
N ASP A 518 14.25 -18.55 -34.54
CA ASP A 518 13.55 -19.83 -34.73
C ASP A 518 12.78 -20.25 -33.47
N THR A 519 11.62 -20.87 -33.66
CA THR A 519 10.91 -21.55 -32.57
C THR A 519 11.69 -22.78 -32.10
N ALA A 520 11.56 -23.10 -30.82
CA ALA A 520 12.21 -24.24 -30.19
C ALA A 520 11.96 -25.56 -30.94
N TYR A 521 10.74 -25.71 -31.46
CA TYR A 521 10.27 -26.89 -32.15
C TYR A 521 9.59 -26.55 -33.48
N LYS A 522 9.77 -27.44 -34.46
CA LYS A 522 9.01 -27.44 -35.71
C LYS A 522 7.59 -28.00 -35.47
N PRO A 523 6.58 -27.61 -36.27
CA PRO A 523 5.19 -28.07 -36.11
C PRO A 523 5.04 -29.61 -36.02
N ASN A 524 5.75 -30.36 -36.86
CA ASN A 524 5.68 -31.83 -36.88
C ASN A 524 6.17 -32.46 -35.56
N ALA A 525 7.24 -31.90 -34.96
CA ALA A 525 7.73 -32.37 -33.67
C ALA A 525 6.71 -32.11 -32.54
N LEU A 526 6.01 -30.97 -32.59
CA LEU A 526 4.92 -30.68 -31.65
C LEU A 526 3.71 -31.60 -31.85
N ALA A 527 3.34 -31.88 -33.10
CA ALA A 527 2.26 -32.81 -33.42
C ALA A 527 2.58 -34.23 -32.91
N TYR A 528 3.82 -34.68 -33.11
CA TYR A 528 4.29 -35.97 -32.59
C TYR A 528 4.23 -36.06 -31.06
N LEU A 529 4.69 -35.02 -30.36
CA LEU A 529 4.59 -34.96 -28.90
C LEU A 529 3.14 -34.95 -28.40
N ARG A 530 2.23 -34.27 -29.12
CA ARG A 530 0.78 -34.29 -28.80
C ARG A 530 0.20 -35.69 -28.96
N LYS A 531 0.59 -36.43 -29.99
CA LYS A 531 0.17 -37.84 -30.18
C LYS A 531 0.59 -38.70 -28.99
N ARG A 532 1.85 -38.60 -28.54
CA ARG A 532 2.35 -39.34 -27.36
C ARG A 532 1.54 -39.03 -26.10
N LYS A 533 1.19 -37.76 -25.89
CA LYS A 533 0.35 -37.34 -24.75
C LYS A 533 -1.05 -37.94 -24.81
N LYS A 534 -1.65 -38.04 -25.99
CA LYS A 534 -2.96 -38.69 -26.16
C LYS A 534 -2.90 -40.18 -25.79
N THR A 535 -1.89 -40.90 -26.27
CA THR A 535 -1.67 -42.31 -25.88
C THR A 535 -1.44 -42.46 -24.38
N LEU A 536 -0.68 -41.54 -23.75
CA LEU A 536 -0.52 -41.54 -22.30
C LEU A 536 -1.85 -41.30 -21.56
N ASP A 537 -2.70 -40.39 -22.04
CA ASP A 537 -4.01 -40.14 -21.44
C ASP A 537 -4.93 -41.37 -21.51
N GLU A 538 -4.91 -42.12 -22.61
CA GLU A 538 -5.65 -43.38 -22.76
C GLU A 538 -5.25 -44.41 -21.68
N VAL A 539 -3.95 -44.50 -21.37
CA VAL A 539 -3.44 -45.37 -20.31
C VAL A 539 -3.79 -44.83 -18.91
N LEU A 540 -3.75 -43.53 -18.71
CA LEU A 540 -4.03 -42.90 -17.40
C LEU A 540 -5.52 -42.85 -17.05
N ALA A 541 -6.42 -42.93 -18.04
CA ALA A 541 -7.87 -42.86 -17.87
C ALA A 541 -8.39 -43.92 -16.89
N GLN A 542 -7.83 -45.14 -16.88
CA GLN A 542 -8.22 -46.22 -15.95
C GLN A 542 -7.98 -45.87 -14.47
N TYR A 543 -7.19 -44.82 -14.19
CA TYR A 543 -6.87 -44.35 -12.85
C TYR A 543 -7.50 -42.99 -12.53
N ASN A 544 -8.40 -42.48 -13.38
CA ASN A 544 -8.96 -41.13 -13.30
C ASN A 544 -7.87 -40.04 -13.30
N LEU A 545 -6.82 -40.24 -14.10
CA LEU A 545 -5.71 -39.30 -14.27
C LEU A 545 -5.52 -38.91 -15.73
N ASN A 546 -4.86 -37.79 -15.97
CA ASN A 546 -4.36 -37.39 -17.29
C ASN A 546 -3.00 -36.71 -17.20
N HIS A 547 -2.32 -36.56 -18.33
CA HIS A 547 -0.96 -36.03 -18.43
C HIS A 547 -0.79 -34.62 -17.86
N LYS A 548 -1.87 -33.82 -17.75
CA LYS A 548 -1.81 -32.45 -17.21
C LYS A 548 -1.71 -32.43 -15.69
N GLN A 549 -2.02 -33.54 -15.03
CA GLN A 549 -1.99 -33.69 -13.58
C GLN A 549 -0.67 -34.28 -13.06
N ILE A 550 0.22 -34.69 -13.97
CA ILE A 550 1.43 -35.45 -13.65
C ILE A 550 2.63 -34.51 -13.52
N PRO A 551 3.48 -34.67 -12.48
CA PRO A 551 4.72 -33.92 -12.34
C PRO A 551 5.62 -34.05 -13.58
N THR A 552 6.22 -32.92 -14.00
CA THR A 552 6.99 -32.84 -15.25
C THR A 552 8.10 -33.89 -15.35
N ARG A 553 8.78 -34.23 -14.25
CA ARG A 553 9.84 -35.25 -14.27
C ARG A 553 9.34 -36.66 -14.60
N ILE A 554 8.16 -37.03 -14.08
CA ILE A 554 7.52 -38.32 -14.41
C ILE A 554 7.02 -38.27 -15.85
N LEU A 555 6.42 -37.14 -16.25
CA LEU A 555 5.95 -36.95 -17.62
C LEU A 555 7.08 -37.05 -18.65
N ASP A 556 8.24 -36.45 -18.37
CA ASP A 556 9.42 -36.52 -19.22
C ASP A 556 9.91 -37.96 -19.36
N TYR A 557 9.96 -38.72 -18.27
CA TYR A 557 10.32 -40.14 -18.28
C TYR A 557 9.35 -40.99 -19.11
N TRP A 558 8.04 -40.83 -18.92
CA TRP A 558 7.03 -41.55 -19.69
C TRP A 558 7.09 -41.20 -21.18
N LEU A 559 7.24 -39.92 -21.53
CA LEU A 559 7.24 -39.43 -22.91
C LEU A 559 8.61 -39.49 -23.62
N CYS A 560 9.64 -40.04 -22.97
CA CYS A 560 11.03 -40.10 -23.45
C CYS A 560 11.59 -38.70 -23.81
N ILE A 561 11.38 -37.71 -22.95
CA ILE A 561 11.87 -36.34 -23.11
C ILE A 561 13.20 -36.19 -22.38
N VAL A 562 14.21 -35.70 -23.10
CA VAL A 562 15.58 -35.48 -22.58
C VAL A 562 15.79 -34.00 -22.30
N ASP A 563 16.53 -33.68 -21.25
CA ASP A 563 16.83 -32.30 -20.86
C ASP A 563 17.74 -31.59 -21.89
N ILE A 564 17.83 -30.26 -21.75
CA ILE A 564 18.71 -29.44 -22.58
C ILE A 564 20.16 -29.75 -22.20
N ASP A 565 21.02 -29.86 -23.21
CA ASP A 565 22.48 -29.89 -23.03
C ASP A 565 22.96 -28.85 -21.99
N GLU A 566 23.79 -29.33 -21.05
CA GLU A 566 24.21 -28.55 -19.88
C GLU A 566 24.99 -27.29 -20.27
N ASP A 567 25.96 -27.43 -21.18
CA ASP A 567 26.78 -26.32 -21.66
C ASP A 567 25.93 -25.26 -22.34
N ARG A 568 24.93 -25.68 -23.12
CA ARG A 568 23.96 -24.77 -23.73
C ARG A 568 23.09 -24.06 -22.69
N ALA A 569 22.61 -24.77 -21.66
CA ALA A 569 21.79 -24.19 -20.60
C ALA A 569 22.56 -23.11 -19.80
N ILE A 570 23.83 -23.40 -19.49
CA ILE A 570 24.78 -22.47 -18.85
C ILE A 570 25.03 -21.27 -19.76
N SER A 571 25.33 -21.50 -21.04
CA SER A 571 25.55 -20.46 -22.05
C SER A 571 24.36 -19.49 -22.13
N ASP A 572 23.14 -20.01 -22.19
CA ASP A 572 21.91 -19.23 -22.24
C ASP A 572 21.68 -18.44 -20.95
N ARG A 573 22.02 -19.00 -19.78
CA ARG A 573 21.95 -18.28 -18.49
C ARG A 573 22.91 -17.10 -18.46
N ILE A 574 24.16 -17.27 -18.87
CA ILE A 574 25.17 -16.19 -18.93
C ILE A 574 24.73 -15.10 -19.92
N LYS A 575 24.26 -15.49 -21.11
CA LYS A 575 23.73 -14.55 -22.12
C LYS A 575 22.55 -13.74 -21.60
N ARG A 576 21.62 -14.37 -20.87
CA ARG A 576 20.49 -13.69 -20.23
C ARG A 576 20.95 -12.70 -19.17
N MET A 577 21.89 -13.09 -18.31
CA MET A 577 22.46 -12.20 -17.29
C MET A 577 23.13 -10.95 -17.91
N LYS A 578 23.95 -11.11 -18.96
CA LYS A 578 24.58 -9.96 -19.66
C LYS A 578 23.51 -9.06 -20.29
N ARG A 579 22.48 -9.65 -20.90
CA ARG A 579 21.37 -8.91 -21.52
C ARG A 579 20.59 -8.09 -20.50
N GLU A 580 20.19 -8.69 -19.38
CA GLU A 580 19.46 -7.99 -18.32
C GLU A 580 20.23 -6.78 -17.79
N GLY A 581 21.55 -6.90 -17.59
CA GLY A 581 22.40 -5.77 -17.20
C GLY A 581 22.49 -4.70 -18.30
N MET A 582 22.65 -5.10 -19.56
CA MET A 582 22.71 -4.15 -20.68
C MET A 582 21.38 -3.39 -20.87
N ASP A 583 20.24 -4.05 -20.70
CA ASP A 583 18.93 -3.42 -20.82
C ASP A 583 18.74 -2.36 -19.71
N ARG A 584 19.19 -2.65 -18.48
CA ARG A 584 19.23 -1.68 -17.37
C ARG A 584 20.15 -0.50 -17.67
N LEU A 585 21.35 -0.76 -18.19
CA LEU A 585 22.31 0.28 -18.56
C LEU A 585 21.77 1.19 -19.68
N LYS A 586 21.14 0.62 -20.70
CA LYS A 586 20.49 1.37 -21.79
C LYS A 586 19.31 2.20 -21.29
N ALA A 587 18.49 1.65 -20.40
CA ALA A 587 17.39 2.40 -19.78
C ALA A 587 17.93 3.61 -19.00
N TYR A 588 19.01 3.40 -18.24
CA TYR A 588 19.70 4.47 -17.53
C TYR A 588 20.24 5.56 -18.46
N GLN A 589 21.03 5.17 -19.48
CA GLN A 589 21.59 6.11 -20.46
C GLN A 589 20.52 6.88 -21.24
N LYS A 590 19.39 6.24 -21.55
CA LYS A 590 18.25 6.91 -22.19
C LYS A 590 17.64 7.94 -21.27
N PHE A 591 17.43 7.58 -20.00
CA PHE A 591 16.88 8.47 -19.00
C PHE A 591 17.78 9.68 -18.76
N THR A 592 19.10 9.50 -18.63
CA THR A 592 20.04 10.61 -18.45
C THR A 592 20.13 11.53 -19.67
N LYS A 593 20.09 10.98 -20.89
CA LYS A 593 20.18 11.79 -22.12
C LYS A 593 18.91 12.57 -22.47
N THR A 594 17.74 12.04 -22.13
CA THR A 594 16.47 12.57 -22.67
C THR A 594 15.47 13.01 -21.61
N GLY A 595 15.73 12.71 -20.33
CA GLY A 595 14.74 12.82 -19.26
C GLY A 595 13.56 11.83 -19.41
N LYS A 596 13.51 11.05 -20.49
CA LYS A 596 12.43 10.11 -20.83
C LYS A 596 12.89 8.67 -20.61
N GLY A 597 12.11 7.92 -19.82
CA GLY A 597 12.39 6.50 -19.52
C GLY A 597 12.04 6.18 -18.07
N LYS A 598 11.87 4.89 -17.76
CA LYS A 598 11.70 4.42 -16.37
C LYS A 598 12.99 3.73 -15.93
N ILE A 599 13.64 4.29 -14.91
CA ILE A 599 14.72 3.62 -14.17
C ILE A 599 14.19 3.19 -12.80
N PRO A 600 14.83 2.21 -12.13
CA PRO A 600 14.43 1.81 -10.78
C PRO A 600 14.54 2.98 -9.78
N LYS A 601 13.75 2.95 -8.70
CA LYS A 601 13.93 3.89 -7.57
C LYS A 601 15.21 3.58 -6.79
N ILE A 602 15.70 4.50 -5.96
CA ILE A 602 16.95 4.32 -5.19
C ILE A 602 16.92 3.04 -4.34
N GLY A 603 15.83 2.80 -3.61
CA GLY A 603 15.68 1.57 -2.80
C GLY A 603 15.73 0.28 -3.65
N GLU A 604 15.20 0.31 -4.87
CA GLU A 604 15.25 -0.82 -5.81
C GLU A 604 16.67 -1.02 -6.38
N MET A 605 17.39 0.08 -6.66
CA MET A 605 18.80 0.05 -7.05
C MET A 605 19.67 -0.53 -5.94
N ALA A 606 19.49 -0.06 -4.70
CA ALA A 606 20.20 -0.55 -3.53
C ALA A 606 19.94 -2.03 -3.28
N THR A 607 18.68 -2.47 -3.38
CA THR A 607 18.30 -3.88 -3.25
C THR A 607 18.93 -4.73 -4.34
N PHE A 608 18.95 -4.25 -5.59
CA PHE A 608 19.64 -4.93 -6.68
C PHE A 608 21.14 -5.04 -6.39
N LEU A 609 21.80 -3.94 -6.00
CA LEU A 609 23.24 -3.91 -5.71
C LEU A 609 23.60 -4.87 -4.58
N ALA A 610 22.92 -4.80 -3.43
CA ALA A 610 23.18 -5.69 -2.30
C ALA A 610 23.02 -7.17 -2.70
N LYS A 611 21.93 -7.51 -3.40
CA LYS A 611 21.70 -8.86 -3.90
C LYS A 611 22.78 -9.32 -4.86
N ASP A 612 23.10 -8.51 -5.86
CA ASP A 612 24.06 -8.88 -6.89
C ASP A 612 25.48 -8.98 -6.33
N ILE A 613 25.88 -8.08 -5.42
CA ILE A 613 27.15 -8.18 -4.70
C ILE A 613 27.26 -9.52 -3.97
N VAL A 614 26.23 -9.95 -3.24
CA VAL A 614 26.23 -11.24 -2.53
C VAL A 614 26.19 -12.42 -3.48
N ASP A 615 25.44 -12.34 -4.57
CA ASP A 615 25.38 -13.39 -5.60
C ASP A 615 26.72 -13.58 -6.31
N MET A 616 27.52 -12.52 -6.41
CA MET A 616 28.80 -12.48 -7.11
C MET A 616 30.01 -12.86 -6.25
N ILE A 617 29.82 -13.26 -4.99
CA ILE A 617 30.93 -13.71 -4.12
C ILE A 617 31.50 -15.05 -4.60
N ILE A 618 32.83 -15.11 -4.66
CA ILE A 618 33.59 -16.26 -5.14
C ILE A 618 33.66 -17.37 -4.07
N SER A 619 34.14 -17.05 -2.86
CA SER A 619 34.35 -18.01 -1.76
C SER A 619 33.04 -18.39 -1.07
N THR A 620 32.88 -19.69 -0.79
CA THR A 620 31.77 -20.23 0.01
C THR A 620 31.79 -19.70 1.44
N ASP A 621 32.98 -19.57 2.04
CA ASP A 621 33.12 -19.18 3.44
C ASP A 621 32.81 -17.69 3.64
N LYS A 622 33.32 -16.83 2.74
CA LYS A 622 32.94 -15.41 2.74
C LYS A 622 31.44 -15.22 2.50
N LYS A 623 30.83 -16.01 1.60
CA LYS A 623 29.39 -15.97 1.36
C LYS A 623 28.59 -16.42 2.59
N LYS A 624 29.01 -17.48 3.30
CA LYS A 624 28.38 -17.98 4.53
C LYS A 624 28.44 -16.97 5.69
N LYS A 625 29.47 -16.13 5.75
CA LYS A 625 29.57 -15.04 6.75
C LYS A 625 28.47 -13.98 6.59
N ILE A 626 27.90 -13.82 5.39
CA ILE A 626 26.85 -12.82 5.13
C ILE A 626 25.50 -13.31 5.66
N THR A 627 25.27 -13.03 6.93
CA THR A 627 23.97 -13.17 7.59
C THR A 627 22.96 -12.11 7.10
N SER A 628 21.67 -12.32 7.38
CA SER A 628 20.61 -11.32 7.12
C SER A 628 20.97 -9.92 7.61
N PHE A 629 21.54 -9.82 8.81
CA PHE A 629 22.02 -8.56 9.39
C PHE A 629 22.99 -7.79 8.48
N TYR A 630 24.01 -8.47 7.92
CA TYR A 630 24.96 -7.79 7.01
C TYR A 630 24.32 -7.45 5.67
N TYR A 631 23.42 -8.30 5.17
CA TYR A 631 22.67 -8.01 3.96
C TYR A 631 21.81 -6.76 4.12
N ASP A 632 21.03 -6.69 5.21
CA ASP A 632 20.13 -5.58 5.51
C ASP A 632 20.93 -4.29 5.76
N LYS A 633 22.04 -4.36 6.50
CA LYS A 633 22.94 -3.21 6.69
C LYS A 633 23.58 -2.73 5.39
N MET A 634 24.02 -3.64 4.53
CA MET A 634 24.55 -3.30 3.22
C MET A 634 23.50 -2.62 2.35
N GLN A 635 22.26 -3.14 2.32
CA GLN A 635 21.16 -2.56 1.58
C GLN A 635 20.76 -1.18 2.13
N GLU A 636 20.72 -1.02 3.46
CA GLU A 636 20.46 0.25 4.14
C GLU A 636 21.51 1.30 3.74
N CYS A 637 22.79 0.98 3.85
CA CYS A 637 23.86 1.91 3.50
C CYS A 637 23.87 2.25 2.01
N LEU A 638 23.54 1.28 1.14
CA LEU A 638 23.39 1.53 -0.29
C LEU A 638 22.17 2.39 -0.61
N ALA A 639 21.07 2.28 0.14
CA ALA A 639 19.89 3.12 -0.05
C ALA A 639 20.13 4.56 0.44
N LEU A 640 20.96 4.72 1.47
CA LEU A 640 21.35 6.00 2.06
C LEU A 640 22.79 6.39 1.67
N PHE A 641 23.25 6.02 0.47
CA PHE A 641 24.66 6.19 0.09
C PHE A 641 25.10 7.66 0.01
N ALA A 642 24.14 8.59 -0.08
CA ALA A 642 24.39 10.03 -0.05
C ALA A 642 24.82 10.53 1.35
N ASP A 643 24.48 9.80 2.41
CA ASP A 643 24.89 10.08 3.78
C ASP A 643 26.37 9.66 3.97
N PRO A 644 27.27 10.57 4.36
CA PRO A 644 28.69 10.28 4.54
C PRO A 644 28.99 9.15 5.53
N GLU A 645 28.23 9.06 6.63
CA GLU A 645 28.41 8.02 7.65
C GLU A 645 27.99 6.66 7.08
N LYS A 646 26.86 6.60 6.38
CA LYS A 646 26.37 5.36 5.76
C LYS A 646 27.28 4.90 4.63
N LYS A 647 27.80 5.83 3.81
CA LYS A 647 28.80 5.53 2.79
C LYS A 647 30.07 4.95 3.41
N SER A 648 30.59 5.59 4.45
CA SER A 648 31.77 5.11 5.18
C SER A 648 31.55 3.70 5.74
N LEU A 649 30.40 3.49 6.42
CA LEU A 649 30.01 2.19 6.96
C LEU A 649 29.89 1.12 5.87
N PHE A 650 29.34 1.43 4.70
CA PHE A 650 29.30 0.50 3.58
C PHE A 650 30.70 0.09 3.13
N VAL A 651 31.61 1.05 2.95
CA VAL A 651 33.00 0.78 2.51
C VAL A 651 33.74 -0.08 3.54
N ASP A 652 33.55 0.21 4.83
CA ASP A 652 34.11 -0.58 5.93
C ASP A 652 33.54 -1.99 5.98
N LEU A 653 32.22 -2.14 5.79
CA LEU A 653 31.56 -3.45 5.71
C LEU A 653 32.15 -4.32 4.61
N ILE A 654 32.32 -3.79 3.40
CA ILE A 654 32.82 -4.59 2.26
C ILE A 654 34.33 -4.80 2.30
N SER A 655 35.10 -3.86 2.87
CA SER A 655 36.57 -3.90 2.79
C SER A 655 37.21 -4.54 4.02
N LYS A 656 36.74 -4.20 5.22
CA LYS A 656 37.34 -4.62 6.50
C LYS A 656 36.60 -5.83 7.08
N GLU A 657 35.28 -5.73 7.23
CA GLU A 657 34.48 -6.74 7.93
C GLU A 657 34.27 -8.01 7.09
N LEU A 658 33.81 -7.85 5.84
CA LEU A 658 33.50 -8.97 4.94
C LEU A 658 34.63 -9.32 3.96
N GLN A 659 35.66 -8.45 3.86
CA GLN A 659 36.83 -8.65 3.01
C GLN A 659 36.48 -8.99 1.55
N LEU A 660 35.45 -8.35 1.01
CA LEU A 660 34.96 -8.59 -0.35
C LEU A 660 35.89 -8.03 -1.44
N ASN A 661 36.83 -7.16 -1.09
CA ASN A 661 37.83 -6.63 -2.03
C ASN A 661 39.09 -7.49 -2.17
N GLU A 662 39.25 -8.51 -1.31
CA GLU A 662 40.37 -9.44 -1.31
C GLU A 662 40.11 -10.68 -2.18
N ALA A 663 41.10 -11.58 -2.27
CA ALA A 663 40.97 -12.88 -2.92
C ALA A 663 39.77 -13.67 -2.36
N GLY A 664 39.04 -14.36 -3.24
CA GLY A 664 37.80 -15.07 -2.90
C GLY A 664 36.60 -14.15 -2.56
N GLY A 665 36.74 -12.82 -2.62
CA GLY A 665 35.66 -11.86 -2.44
C GLY A 665 34.79 -11.66 -3.70
N HIS A 666 34.50 -10.41 -4.03
CA HIS A 666 33.75 -10.00 -5.21
C HIS A 666 34.69 -9.74 -6.41
N PRO A 667 34.36 -10.20 -7.63
CA PRO A 667 35.30 -10.26 -8.75
C PRO A 667 35.82 -8.91 -9.27
N PHE A 668 35.05 -7.83 -9.10
CA PHE A 668 35.42 -6.51 -9.63
C PHE A 668 35.10 -5.34 -8.69
N LEU A 669 34.67 -5.58 -7.45
CA LEU A 669 34.24 -4.49 -6.56
C LEU A 669 35.41 -3.55 -6.22
N LYS A 670 36.61 -4.12 -6.05
CA LYS A 670 37.88 -3.39 -5.86
C LYS A 670 38.25 -2.43 -7.00
N LYS A 671 37.62 -2.55 -8.18
CA LYS A 671 37.85 -1.65 -9.32
C LYS A 671 37.02 -0.36 -9.25
N ILE A 672 36.06 -0.30 -8.34
CA ILE A 672 35.17 0.85 -8.15
C ILE A 672 35.78 1.79 -7.11
N ASP A 673 36.06 3.02 -7.52
CA ASP A 673 36.55 4.07 -6.64
C ASP A 673 35.37 4.77 -5.94
N PHE A 674 35.01 4.27 -4.75
CA PHE A 674 33.89 4.80 -3.97
C PHE A 674 34.08 6.26 -3.52
N SER A 675 35.32 6.78 -3.47
CA SER A 675 35.57 8.17 -3.05
C SER A 675 34.92 9.17 -4.01
N LYS A 676 34.92 8.86 -5.31
CA LYS A 676 34.38 9.68 -6.40
C LYS A 676 32.87 9.58 -6.60
N ILE A 677 32.19 8.72 -5.83
CA ILE A 677 30.77 8.43 -6.00
C ILE A 677 30.00 9.03 -4.83
N ARG A 678 29.03 9.91 -5.12
CA ARG A 678 28.20 10.54 -4.08
C ARG A 678 26.86 9.83 -3.90
N TYR A 679 26.21 9.40 -4.98
CA TYR A 679 24.84 8.88 -4.91
C TYR A 679 24.75 7.39 -5.31
N THR A 680 23.75 6.69 -4.76
CA THR A 680 23.43 5.29 -5.11
C THR A 680 23.23 5.09 -6.61
N GLN A 681 22.64 6.09 -7.26
CA GLN A 681 22.34 6.06 -8.68
C GLN A 681 23.63 5.97 -9.54
N ASP A 682 24.67 6.70 -9.15
CA ASP A 682 25.97 6.69 -9.83
C ASP A 682 26.71 5.37 -9.57
N LEU A 683 26.66 4.88 -8.33
CA LEU A 683 27.18 3.56 -7.98
C LEU A 683 26.51 2.47 -8.81
N TYR A 684 25.19 2.53 -8.96
CA TYR A 684 24.42 1.59 -9.77
C TYR A 684 24.88 1.57 -11.23
N PHE A 685 25.09 2.75 -11.81
CA PHE A 685 25.58 2.89 -13.18
C PHE A 685 26.99 2.32 -13.35
N ILE A 686 27.94 2.73 -12.50
CA ILE A 686 29.34 2.29 -12.55
C ILE A 686 29.44 0.77 -12.33
N TYR A 687 28.70 0.24 -11.36
CA TYR A 687 28.65 -1.19 -11.07
C TYR A 687 28.17 -2.00 -12.29
N LEU A 688 27.12 -1.54 -12.98
CA LEU A 688 26.65 -2.18 -14.22
C LEU A 688 27.67 -2.08 -15.36
N GLN A 689 28.39 -0.96 -15.50
CA GLN A 689 29.47 -0.85 -16.49
C GLN A 689 30.56 -1.89 -16.25
N GLU A 690 31.10 -1.95 -15.03
CA GLU A 690 32.12 -2.94 -14.64
C GLU A 690 31.64 -4.38 -14.86
N LYS A 691 30.36 -4.66 -14.56
CA LYS A 691 29.80 -6.01 -14.71
C LYS A 691 29.59 -6.41 -16.17
N VAL A 692 28.89 -5.60 -16.97
CA VAL A 692 28.30 -6.05 -18.24
C VAL A 692 28.72 -5.29 -19.50
N ASN A 693 29.20 -4.04 -19.40
CA ASN A 693 29.58 -3.26 -20.57
C ASN A 693 30.51 -2.08 -20.20
N LYS A 694 31.82 -2.29 -20.33
CA LYS A 694 32.86 -1.29 -20.05
C LYS A 694 33.68 -1.05 -21.30
N MET A 695 33.29 -0.04 -22.08
CA MET A 695 33.92 0.28 -23.35
C MET A 695 35.16 1.15 -23.13
N LEU A 696 36.33 0.66 -23.54
CA LEU A 696 37.60 1.40 -23.52
C LEU A 696 38.15 1.57 -24.93
N ALA A 697 38.71 2.75 -25.19
CA ALA A 697 39.43 3.03 -26.43
C ALA A 697 40.87 2.50 -26.33
N VAL A 698 41.23 1.56 -27.20
CA VAL A 698 42.56 0.96 -27.27
C VAL A 698 43.19 1.31 -28.61
N LYS A 699 44.33 1.98 -28.56
CA LYS A 699 45.14 2.32 -29.73
C LYS A 699 46.00 1.13 -30.13
N ASN A 700 45.85 0.67 -31.35
CA ASN A 700 46.72 -0.37 -31.90
C ASN A 700 48.08 0.26 -32.23
N PHE A 701 49.11 -0.11 -31.48
CA PHE A 701 50.47 0.45 -31.64
C PHE A 701 51.09 0.20 -33.02
N ARG A 702 50.68 -0.85 -33.75
CA ARG A 702 51.22 -1.19 -35.09
C ARG A 702 50.51 -0.48 -36.23
N THR A 703 49.23 -0.18 -36.09
CA THR A 703 48.40 0.40 -37.17
C THR A 703 47.97 1.84 -36.89
N GLY A 704 48.24 2.37 -35.70
CA GLY A 704 47.81 3.69 -35.24
C GLY A 704 46.31 3.83 -34.99
N LYS A 705 45.49 2.84 -35.38
CA LYS A 705 44.02 2.88 -35.30
C LYS A 705 43.53 2.65 -33.87
N THR A 706 42.63 3.51 -33.42
CA THR A 706 41.90 3.35 -32.15
C THR A 706 40.68 2.46 -32.36
N SER A 707 40.56 1.40 -31.55
CA SER A 707 39.41 0.49 -31.54
C SER A 707 38.79 0.46 -30.15
N THR A 708 37.49 0.20 -30.05
CA THR A 708 36.81 0.09 -28.76
C THR A 708 36.68 -1.37 -28.36
N ILE A 709 37.11 -1.71 -27.15
CA ILE A 709 36.95 -3.05 -26.57
C ILE A 709 36.06 -3.00 -25.33
N ASP A 710 35.27 -4.05 -25.12
CA ASP A 710 34.47 -4.23 -23.90
C ASP A 710 35.30 -5.00 -22.87
N GLU A 711 35.79 -4.30 -21.84
CA GLU A 711 36.54 -4.87 -20.71
C GLU A 711 35.66 -5.20 -19.49
N SER A 712 34.34 -5.30 -19.67
CA SER A 712 33.46 -5.72 -18.58
C SER A 712 33.82 -7.12 -18.09
N TRP A 713 33.59 -7.37 -16.80
CA TRP A 713 33.86 -8.67 -16.18
C TRP A 713 33.20 -9.81 -16.96
N MET A 714 31.91 -9.68 -17.33
CA MET A 714 31.23 -10.72 -18.09
C MET A 714 31.87 -11.00 -19.44
N MET A 715 32.32 -9.96 -20.17
CA MET A 715 32.97 -10.13 -21.47
C MET A 715 34.30 -10.87 -21.33
N CYS A 716 35.17 -10.41 -20.43
CA CYS A 716 36.50 -10.97 -20.22
C CYS A 716 36.46 -12.40 -19.66
N THR A 717 35.45 -12.75 -18.86
CA THR A 717 35.38 -14.04 -18.18
C THR A 717 34.70 -15.14 -19.01
N PHE A 718 33.64 -14.83 -19.77
CA PHE A 718 32.80 -15.86 -20.41
C PHE A 718 32.80 -15.86 -21.95
N TYR A 719 33.20 -14.77 -22.61
CA TYR A 719 33.05 -14.63 -24.06
C TYR A 719 34.41 -14.81 -24.74
N LYS A 720 34.56 -15.90 -25.50
CA LYS A 720 35.78 -16.20 -26.28
C LYS A 720 35.46 -16.27 -27.77
N LYS A 721 36.44 -15.95 -28.62
CA LYS A 721 36.34 -16.19 -30.05
C LYS A 721 37.01 -17.53 -30.34
N GLU A 722 36.24 -18.48 -30.84
CA GLU A 722 36.73 -19.80 -31.21
C GLU A 722 36.41 -20.10 -32.68
N TRP A 723 37.28 -20.87 -33.33
CA TRP A 723 37.09 -21.27 -34.72
C TRP A 723 35.97 -22.31 -34.81
N ASN A 724 34.90 -22.00 -35.53
CA ASN A 724 33.83 -22.96 -35.80
C ASN A 724 34.06 -23.60 -37.18
N GLN A 725 34.26 -24.93 -37.20
CA GLN A 725 34.58 -25.67 -38.42
C GLN A 725 33.41 -25.70 -39.41
N GLU A 726 32.17 -25.88 -38.94
CA GLU A 726 30.96 -25.93 -39.79
C GLU A 726 30.67 -24.59 -40.48
N ALA A 727 30.80 -23.49 -39.73
CA ALA A 727 30.55 -22.13 -40.23
C ALA A 727 31.77 -21.48 -40.90
N ARG A 728 32.93 -22.17 -40.91
CA ARG A 728 34.23 -21.72 -41.44
C ARG A 728 34.62 -20.29 -41.02
N LYS A 729 34.33 -19.92 -39.77
CA LYS A 729 34.64 -18.58 -39.24
C LYS A 729 34.79 -18.58 -37.72
N GLN A 730 35.46 -17.56 -37.22
CA GLN A 730 35.52 -17.27 -35.78
C GLN A 730 34.12 -16.88 -35.28
N LEU A 731 33.59 -17.65 -34.34
CA LEU A 731 32.32 -17.38 -33.66
C LEU A 731 32.57 -17.07 -32.19
N THR A 732 31.71 -16.23 -31.61
CA THR A 732 31.74 -15.98 -30.18
C THR A 732 31.06 -17.13 -29.45
N GLU A 733 31.84 -17.86 -28.68
CA GLU A 733 31.36 -18.89 -27.77
C GLU A 733 31.21 -18.32 -26.36
N VAL A 734 30.19 -18.78 -25.64
CA VAL A 734 29.90 -18.37 -24.26
C VAL A 734 29.82 -19.59 -23.38
N LYS A 735 30.82 -19.79 -22.53
CA LYS A 735 30.95 -20.94 -21.62
C LYS A 735 31.62 -20.54 -20.30
N LEU A 736 31.53 -21.39 -19.29
CA LEU A 736 32.33 -21.23 -18.08
C LEU A 736 33.82 -21.45 -18.42
N PRO A 737 34.74 -20.70 -17.79
CA PRO A 737 36.17 -20.98 -17.94
C PRO A 737 36.54 -22.31 -17.27
N ALA A 738 37.65 -22.90 -17.72
CA ALA A 738 38.18 -24.14 -17.13
C ALA A 738 38.61 -23.94 -15.67
N ASP A 739 39.28 -22.81 -15.37
CA ASP A 739 39.57 -22.39 -14.01
C ASP A 739 38.36 -21.69 -13.39
N LEU A 740 37.80 -22.32 -12.35
CA LEU A 740 36.64 -21.83 -11.60
C LEU A 740 37.03 -21.05 -10.34
N SER A 741 38.32 -20.92 -10.01
CA SER A 741 38.81 -20.29 -8.78
C SER A 741 38.33 -18.85 -8.60
N ASN A 742 38.14 -18.13 -9.71
CA ASN A 742 37.70 -16.73 -9.74
C ASN A 742 36.21 -16.55 -10.13
N ILE A 743 35.43 -17.63 -10.14
CA ILE A 743 34.02 -17.62 -10.55
C ILE A 743 33.11 -17.59 -9.32
N PRO A 744 32.10 -16.69 -9.30
CA PRO A 744 31.11 -16.64 -8.23
C PRO A 744 30.50 -18.00 -7.93
N PHE A 745 30.36 -18.33 -6.63
CA PHE A 745 29.82 -19.62 -6.19
C PHE A 745 28.45 -19.93 -6.81
N THR A 746 27.58 -18.92 -6.93
CA THR A 746 26.24 -19.08 -7.53
C THR A 746 26.28 -19.53 -8.99
N LEU A 747 27.31 -19.15 -9.74
CA LEU A 747 27.52 -19.56 -11.13
C LEU A 747 28.19 -20.92 -11.22
N ARG A 748 29.10 -21.25 -10.30
CA ARG A 748 29.70 -22.59 -10.20
C ARG A 748 28.63 -23.67 -9.96
N GLN A 749 27.66 -23.37 -9.10
CA GLN A 749 26.50 -24.24 -8.83
C GLN A 749 25.63 -24.55 -10.07
N LEU A 750 25.78 -23.83 -11.19
CA LEU A 750 25.05 -24.17 -12.41
C LEU A 750 25.47 -25.53 -12.97
N LYS A 751 26.72 -25.95 -12.75
CA LYS A 751 27.26 -27.26 -13.13
C LYS A 751 26.76 -28.40 -12.23
N GLU A 752 26.38 -28.06 -10.99
CA GLU A 752 25.94 -29.05 -9.98
C GLU A 752 24.42 -29.29 -10.01
N LYS A 753 23.63 -28.37 -10.56
CA LYS A 753 22.15 -28.39 -10.49
C LYS A 753 21.46 -29.12 -11.64
N THR A 754 22.19 -29.59 -12.65
CA THR A 754 21.62 -29.90 -13.98
C THR A 754 21.15 -31.33 -14.18
N ASN A 755 21.43 -32.31 -13.31
CA ASN A 755 21.04 -33.71 -13.56
C ASN A 755 20.56 -34.43 -12.29
N TYR A 756 19.28 -34.24 -11.92
CA TYR A 756 18.61 -35.21 -11.06
C TYR A 756 17.99 -36.29 -11.94
N ASN A 757 18.44 -37.54 -11.81
CA ASN A 757 17.72 -38.66 -12.40
C ASN A 757 16.34 -38.82 -11.70
N LEU A 758 15.43 -39.59 -12.30
CA LEU A 758 14.05 -39.72 -11.79
C LEU A 758 14.02 -40.22 -10.34
N ASP A 759 14.87 -41.17 -9.99
CA ASP A 759 14.88 -41.80 -8.67
C ASP A 759 15.38 -40.84 -7.59
N GLU A 760 16.43 -40.08 -7.86
CA GLU A 760 16.92 -39.03 -6.96
C GLU A 760 15.89 -37.91 -6.81
N TRP A 761 15.22 -37.51 -7.90
CA TRP A 761 14.13 -36.55 -7.82
C TRP A 761 12.97 -37.09 -6.97
N LEU A 762 12.59 -38.36 -7.14
CA LEU A 762 11.50 -38.99 -6.38
C LEU A 762 11.85 -39.10 -4.89
N TYR A 763 13.08 -39.50 -4.57
CA TYR A 763 13.59 -39.49 -3.20
C TYR A 763 13.51 -38.10 -2.59
N ASN A 764 13.99 -37.07 -3.29
CA ASN A 764 13.98 -35.69 -2.82
C ASN A 764 12.56 -35.15 -2.56
N VAL A 765 11.57 -35.53 -3.38
CA VAL A 765 10.17 -35.09 -3.21
C VAL A 765 9.45 -35.86 -2.10
N THR A 766 9.82 -37.13 -1.86
CA THR A 766 9.13 -37.99 -0.88
C THR A 766 9.78 -38.00 0.51
N LYS A 767 11.10 -37.87 0.60
CA LYS A 767 11.91 -37.94 1.82
C LYS A 767 12.63 -36.64 2.18
N GLY A 768 12.74 -35.70 1.23
CA GLY A 768 13.48 -34.44 1.39
C GLY A 768 14.94 -34.55 0.96
N LYS A 769 15.60 -33.42 0.74
CA LYS A 769 17.00 -33.38 0.27
C LYS A 769 18.00 -33.59 1.40
N VAL A 770 17.68 -33.03 2.58
CA VAL A 770 18.49 -33.20 3.79
C VAL A 770 17.65 -33.74 4.93
N LYS A 771 18.33 -34.33 5.93
CA LYS A 771 17.69 -34.87 7.14
C LYS A 771 16.89 -33.76 7.85
N GLY A 772 15.55 -33.88 7.82
CA GLY A 772 14.63 -32.93 8.44
C GLY A 772 13.73 -32.14 7.48
N ASP A 773 13.99 -32.15 6.16
CA ASP A 773 13.17 -31.44 5.16
C ASP A 773 11.74 -32.00 5.05
N GLY A 774 11.56 -33.30 5.29
CA GLY A 774 10.28 -33.98 5.16
C GLY A 774 9.81 -34.11 3.71
N LYS A 775 8.55 -34.55 3.54
CA LYS A 775 7.91 -34.70 2.22
C LYS A 775 7.56 -33.33 1.62
N ALA A 776 7.82 -33.15 0.33
CA ALA A 776 7.46 -31.92 -0.35
C ALA A 776 5.92 -31.80 -0.52
N PRO A 777 5.36 -30.59 -0.38
CA PRO A 777 3.93 -30.36 -0.60
C PRO A 777 3.51 -30.65 -2.04
N ILE A 778 2.33 -31.24 -2.23
CA ILE A 778 1.75 -31.54 -3.54
C ILE A 778 1.35 -30.25 -4.24
N ASN A 779 1.61 -30.13 -5.55
CA ASN A 779 1.03 -29.03 -6.34
C ASN A 779 -0.25 -29.53 -6.99
N LEU A 780 -1.40 -28.98 -6.60
CA LEU A 780 -2.67 -29.33 -7.22
C LEU A 780 -2.70 -28.86 -8.68
N PRO A 781 -3.27 -29.65 -9.59
CA PRO A 781 -3.31 -29.33 -11.01
C PRO A 781 -4.38 -28.28 -11.31
N THR A 782 -4.17 -27.48 -12.36
CA THR A 782 -5.07 -26.38 -12.74
C THR A 782 -6.28 -26.82 -13.58
N ASN A 783 -6.51 -28.13 -13.68
CA ASN A 783 -7.66 -28.74 -14.34
C ASN A 783 -8.39 -29.71 -13.41
N LEU A 784 -8.16 -29.62 -12.10
CA LEU A 784 -8.71 -30.55 -11.12
C LEU A 784 -10.24 -30.57 -11.15
N PHE A 785 -10.86 -29.41 -11.36
CA PHE A 785 -12.31 -29.23 -11.30
C PHE A 785 -13.00 -29.27 -12.67
N ASP A 786 -12.24 -29.21 -13.77
CA ASP A 786 -12.76 -28.92 -15.11
C ASP A 786 -13.80 -29.94 -15.57
N GLU A 787 -13.50 -31.23 -15.49
CA GLU A 787 -14.37 -32.30 -15.98
C GLU A 787 -15.71 -32.36 -15.22
N THR A 788 -15.64 -32.26 -13.88
CA THR A 788 -16.84 -32.27 -13.05
C THR A 788 -17.70 -31.03 -13.32
N LEU A 789 -17.08 -29.86 -13.46
CA LEU A 789 -17.79 -28.62 -13.79
C LEU A 789 -18.43 -28.67 -15.17
N ILE A 790 -17.71 -29.15 -16.18
CA ILE A 790 -18.22 -29.31 -17.56
C ILE A 790 -19.49 -30.16 -17.52
N ARG A 791 -19.42 -31.35 -16.89
CA ARG A 791 -20.58 -32.25 -16.79
C ARG A 791 -21.76 -31.60 -16.05
N LEU A 792 -21.52 -30.92 -14.93
CA LEU A 792 -22.60 -30.28 -14.17
C LEU A 792 -23.26 -29.12 -14.93
N LEU A 793 -22.46 -28.34 -15.66
CA LEU A 793 -22.97 -27.25 -16.51
C LEU A 793 -23.74 -27.80 -17.70
N GLN A 794 -23.23 -28.83 -18.38
CA GLN A 794 -23.91 -29.51 -19.50
C GLN A 794 -25.26 -30.06 -19.05
N ASN A 795 -25.30 -30.84 -17.97
CA ASN A 795 -26.55 -31.37 -17.42
C ASN A 795 -27.54 -30.24 -17.07
N ASN A 796 -27.06 -29.11 -16.54
CA ASN A 796 -27.92 -27.97 -16.23
C ASN A 796 -28.47 -27.30 -17.50
N LEU A 797 -27.65 -27.13 -18.54
CA LEU A 797 -28.06 -26.52 -19.82
C LEU A 797 -29.04 -27.42 -20.58
N GLU A 798 -28.79 -28.74 -20.61
CA GLU A 798 -29.66 -29.74 -21.23
C GLU A 798 -31.04 -29.78 -20.55
N ALA A 799 -31.07 -29.77 -19.21
CA ALA A 799 -32.31 -29.74 -18.45
C ALA A 799 -33.18 -28.49 -18.75
N HIS A 800 -32.60 -27.45 -19.37
CA HIS A 800 -33.29 -26.22 -19.77
C HIS A 800 -33.32 -26.02 -21.30
N ALA A 801 -33.01 -27.05 -22.10
CA ALA A 801 -33.00 -27.01 -23.56
C ALA A 801 -32.16 -25.85 -24.16
N VAL A 802 -31.02 -25.52 -23.55
CA VAL A 802 -30.09 -24.50 -24.07
C VAL A 802 -28.98 -25.16 -24.87
N GLU A 803 -28.83 -24.79 -26.15
CA GLU A 803 -27.78 -25.33 -27.02
C GLU A 803 -26.38 -24.85 -26.63
N TYR A 804 -25.40 -25.75 -26.78
CA TYR A 804 -23.99 -25.44 -26.57
C TYR A 804 -23.09 -26.33 -27.46
N PRO A 805 -21.86 -25.90 -27.81
CA PRO A 805 -20.95 -26.72 -28.62
C PRO A 805 -20.51 -28.01 -27.90
N ALA A 806 -20.47 -29.14 -28.61
CA ALA A 806 -20.12 -30.44 -28.02
C ALA A 806 -18.72 -30.47 -27.35
N GLU A 807 -17.74 -29.75 -27.91
CA GLU A 807 -16.39 -29.65 -27.36
C GLU A 807 -16.18 -28.41 -26.48
N ALA A 808 -17.27 -27.79 -26.00
CA ALA A 808 -17.21 -26.55 -25.22
C ALA A 808 -16.44 -26.75 -23.92
N LYS A 809 -15.53 -25.83 -23.63
CA LYS A 809 -14.77 -25.83 -22.38
C LYS A 809 -15.56 -25.19 -21.25
N TYR A 810 -15.12 -25.40 -20.01
CA TYR A 810 -15.70 -24.76 -18.82
C TYR A 810 -16.01 -23.26 -19.01
N ASN A 811 -15.05 -22.46 -19.50
CA ASN A 811 -15.27 -21.01 -19.67
C ASN A 811 -16.37 -20.67 -20.69
N GLU A 812 -16.59 -21.51 -21.70
CA GLU A 812 -17.63 -21.31 -22.71
C GLU A 812 -18.99 -21.72 -22.15
N LEU A 813 -19.07 -22.90 -21.53
CA LEU A 813 -20.27 -23.39 -20.85
C LEU A 813 -20.71 -22.45 -19.73
N PHE A 814 -19.77 -21.94 -18.92
CA PHE A 814 -20.05 -20.98 -17.85
C PHE A 814 -20.65 -19.69 -18.39
N LYS A 815 -20.19 -19.20 -19.55
CA LYS A 815 -20.75 -18.00 -20.19
C LYS A 815 -22.17 -18.23 -20.71
N ILE A 816 -22.43 -19.38 -21.32
CA ILE A 816 -23.76 -19.77 -21.79
C ILE A 816 -24.72 -19.90 -20.59
N TRP A 817 -24.27 -20.63 -19.55
CA TRP A 817 -25.00 -20.77 -18.29
C TRP A 817 -25.27 -19.43 -17.62
N TRP A 818 -24.31 -18.51 -17.61
CA TRP A 818 -24.50 -17.16 -17.08
C TRP A 818 -25.54 -16.37 -17.85
N LYS A 819 -25.48 -16.37 -19.19
CA LYS A 819 -26.47 -15.68 -20.04
C LYS A 819 -27.90 -16.18 -19.77
N LYS A 820 -28.06 -17.49 -19.54
CA LYS A 820 -29.36 -18.10 -19.18
C LYS A 820 -29.93 -17.57 -17.86
N ARG A 821 -29.10 -17.06 -16.94
CA ARG A 821 -29.57 -16.40 -15.70
C ARG A 821 -30.20 -15.03 -15.97
N GLY A 822 -30.19 -14.53 -17.21
CA GLY A 822 -30.74 -13.23 -17.56
C GLY A 822 -29.94 -12.07 -16.95
N ASP A 823 -28.64 -12.26 -16.76
CA ASP A 823 -27.70 -11.27 -16.23
C ASP A 823 -26.51 -11.08 -17.19
N SER A 824 -25.96 -9.87 -17.20
CA SER A 824 -24.78 -9.48 -17.95
C SER A 824 -23.76 -8.84 -17.01
N THR A 825 -22.53 -8.62 -17.47
CA THR A 825 -21.57 -7.82 -16.68
C THR A 825 -22.05 -6.38 -16.55
N GLN A 826 -21.42 -5.62 -15.66
CA GLN A 826 -21.65 -4.19 -15.49
C GLN A 826 -21.50 -3.44 -16.82
N SER A 827 -22.32 -2.41 -17.01
CA SER A 827 -22.43 -1.65 -18.27
C SER A 827 -21.10 -1.05 -18.73
N PHE A 828 -20.25 -0.63 -17.79
CA PHE A 828 -18.96 -0.01 -18.09
C PHE A 828 -17.99 -0.91 -18.87
N TYR A 829 -18.18 -2.23 -18.87
CA TYR A 829 -17.36 -3.13 -19.70
C TYR A 829 -17.57 -2.93 -21.20
N ASN A 830 -18.68 -2.31 -21.61
CA ASN A 830 -19.03 -2.01 -23.00
C ASN A 830 -18.47 -0.66 -23.50
N ALA A 831 -17.78 0.09 -22.63
CA ALA A 831 -17.19 1.40 -22.97
C ALA A 831 -16.25 1.35 -24.19
N GLU A 832 -16.17 2.44 -24.94
CA GLU A 832 -15.25 2.53 -26.08
C GLU A 832 -13.78 2.41 -25.63
N ARG A 833 -13.01 1.59 -26.36
CA ARG A 833 -11.58 1.35 -26.12
C ARG A 833 -10.71 2.38 -26.82
N GLU A 834 -9.57 2.72 -26.20
CA GLU A 834 -8.55 3.62 -26.68
C GLU A 834 -7.15 3.10 -26.28
N TYR A 835 -6.35 2.70 -27.28
CA TYR A 835 -4.98 2.23 -27.10
C TYR A 835 -3.97 3.17 -27.77
N PHE A 836 -2.88 3.47 -27.06
CA PHE A 836 -1.74 4.22 -27.59
C PHE A 836 -0.52 3.30 -27.79
N ILE A 837 -0.12 3.09 -29.05
CA ILE A 837 0.95 2.16 -29.41
C ILE A 837 1.85 2.80 -30.47
N PHE A 838 3.14 2.98 -30.15
CA PHE A 838 4.11 3.64 -31.05
C PHE A 838 3.64 5.00 -31.58
N ASP A 839 3.00 5.79 -30.72
CA ASP A 839 2.45 7.12 -31.04
C ASP A 839 1.18 7.10 -31.91
N GLU A 840 0.68 5.92 -32.28
CA GLU A 840 -0.61 5.76 -32.95
C GLU A 840 -1.73 5.53 -31.93
N LYS A 841 -2.89 6.12 -32.21
CA LYS A 841 -4.13 5.94 -31.47
C LYS A 841 -5.00 4.90 -32.17
N VAL A 842 -5.54 3.95 -31.41
CA VAL A 842 -6.45 2.90 -31.89
C VAL A 842 -7.71 2.92 -31.04
N ASN A 843 -8.84 3.28 -31.64
CA ASN A 843 -10.14 3.36 -30.98
C ASN A 843 -11.11 2.34 -31.56
N PHE A 844 -11.89 1.67 -30.69
CA PHE A 844 -12.94 0.76 -31.13
C PHE A 844 -13.96 0.49 -30.02
N LYS A 845 -15.20 0.21 -30.41
CA LYS A 845 -16.18 -0.44 -29.53
C LYS A 845 -16.12 -1.95 -29.76
N LEU A 846 -16.31 -2.73 -28.70
CA LEU A 846 -16.38 -4.18 -28.84
C LEU A 846 -17.63 -4.54 -29.63
N GLN A 847 -17.43 -5.19 -30.78
CA GLN A 847 -18.49 -5.75 -31.61
C GLN A 847 -18.45 -7.26 -31.50
N GLU A 848 -19.62 -7.91 -31.55
CA GLU A 848 -19.68 -9.36 -31.61
C GLU A 848 -18.98 -9.84 -32.90
N ASN A 849 -18.10 -10.84 -32.76
CA ASN A 849 -17.35 -11.51 -33.84
C ASN A 849 -16.25 -10.73 -34.57
N ALA A 850 -15.94 -9.48 -34.20
CA ALA A 850 -14.84 -8.73 -34.81
C ALA A 850 -13.45 -9.22 -34.34
N MET A 851 -12.48 -9.32 -35.25
CA MET A 851 -11.10 -9.66 -34.89
C MET A 851 -10.34 -8.39 -34.49
N PHE A 852 -9.53 -8.46 -33.42
CA PHE A 852 -8.76 -7.27 -32.99
C PHE A 852 -7.86 -6.69 -34.09
N ALA A 853 -7.40 -7.52 -35.02
CA ALA A 853 -6.58 -7.10 -36.16
C ALA A 853 -7.28 -6.04 -37.03
N ASP A 854 -8.60 -6.11 -37.13
CA ASP A 854 -9.39 -5.21 -37.95
C ASP A 854 -9.34 -3.77 -37.41
N PHE A 855 -9.20 -3.61 -36.09
CA PHE A 855 -9.16 -2.29 -35.45
C PHE A 855 -7.81 -1.58 -35.54
N TYR A 856 -6.68 -2.30 -35.68
CA TYR A 856 -5.34 -1.69 -35.68
C TYR A 856 -4.59 -1.81 -37.01
N SER A 857 -5.20 -2.40 -38.05
CA SER A 857 -4.56 -2.68 -39.35
C SER A 857 -3.91 -1.45 -39.99
N ASP A 858 -4.52 -0.28 -39.86
CA ASP A 858 -4.00 0.95 -40.47
C ASP A 858 -2.97 1.65 -39.57
N SER A 859 -3.22 1.68 -38.26
CA SER A 859 -2.26 2.20 -37.27
C SER A 859 -0.94 1.43 -37.30
N VAL A 860 -0.97 0.09 -37.45
CA VAL A 860 0.27 -0.70 -37.55
C VAL A 860 1.06 -0.38 -38.83
N LYS A 861 0.39 -0.10 -39.96
CA LYS A 861 1.06 0.31 -41.21
C LYS A 861 1.73 1.67 -41.04
N LYS A 862 1.06 2.63 -40.40
CA LYS A 862 1.63 3.97 -40.10
C LYS A 862 2.84 3.87 -39.18
N ALA A 863 2.69 3.18 -38.04
CA ALA A 863 3.78 2.95 -37.09
C ALA A 863 4.98 2.24 -37.74
N PHE A 864 4.73 1.24 -38.60
CA PHE A 864 5.79 0.55 -39.34
C PHE A 864 6.57 1.50 -40.25
N ARG A 865 5.89 2.34 -41.04
CA ARG A 865 6.53 3.35 -41.89
C ARG A 865 7.40 4.30 -41.07
N ALA A 866 6.88 4.82 -39.96
CA ALA A 866 7.62 5.73 -39.07
C ALA A 866 8.87 5.06 -38.46
N LYS A 867 8.74 3.84 -37.92
CA LYS A 867 9.86 3.07 -37.36
C LYS A 867 10.90 2.72 -38.40
N ARG A 868 10.49 2.33 -39.61
CA ARG A 868 11.41 2.05 -40.72
C ARG A 868 12.22 3.29 -41.10
N ASN A 869 11.57 4.45 -41.16
CA ASN A 869 12.25 5.73 -41.44
C ASN A 869 13.24 6.10 -40.33
N ALA A 870 12.85 5.98 -39.06
CA ALA A 870 13.76 6.19 -37.93
C ALA A 870 14.97 5.24 -37.97
N ARG A 871 14.75 3.95 -38.27
CA ARG A 871 15.84 2.96 -38.44
C ARG A 871 16.79 3.32 -39.58
N ARG A 872 16.26 3.81 -40.71
CA ARG A 872 17.11 4.28 -41.83
C ARG A 872 17.99 5.46 -41.44
N ILE A 873 17.49 6.35 -40.57
CA ILE A 873 18.28 7.46 -40.03
C ILE A 873 19.36 6.92 -39.07
N GLU A 874 19.02 6.00 -38.16
CA GLU A 874 20.00 5.34 -37.27
C GLU A 874 21.09 4.58 -38.04
N GLN A 875 20.74 3.93 -39.16
CA GLN A 875 21.70 3.20 -39.99
C GLN A 875 22.74 4.11 -40.66
N LYS A 876 22.48 5.43 -40.77
CA LYS A 876 23.49 6.38 -41.25
C LYS A 876 24.67 6.51 -40.28
N THR A 877 24.44 6.30 -38.97
CA THR A 877 25.47 6.39 -37.92
C THR A 877 25.98 5.02 -37.46
N ASP A 878 25.16 3.96 -37.49
CA ASP A 878 25.56 2.57 -37.24
C ASP A 878 25.06 1.62 -38.34
N ARG A 879 25.91 1.36 -39.33
CA ARG A 879 25.59 0.55 -40.52
C ARG A 879 25.24 -0.91 -40.22
N ARG A 880 25.42 -1.41 -38.99
CA ARG A 880 25.19 -2.82 -38.64
C ARG A 880 23.79 -3.13 -38.10
N LEU A 881 22.90 -2.13 -37.99
CA LEU A 881 21.55 -2.34 -37.49
C LEU A 881 20.65 -3.03 -38.54
N PRO A 882 19.97 -4.15 -38.22
CA PRO A 882 19.07 -4.81 -39.15
C PRO A 882 17.80 -4.00 -39.40
N ASP A 883 17.19 -4.21 -40.56
CA ASP A 883 15.90 -3.63 -40.91
C ASP A 883 14.78 -4.08 -39.97
N ILE A 884 13.88 -3.16 -39.67
CA ILE A 884 12.65 -3.46 -38.92
C ILE A 884 11.69 -4.19 -39.84
N GLN A 885 11.16 -5.32 -39.36
CA GLN A 885 10.18 -6.13 -40.10
C GLN A 885 8.75 -5.76 -39.67
N PHE A 886 7.79 -5.81 -40.59
CA PHE A 886 6.39 -5.49 -40.29
C PHE A 886 5.83 -6.36 -39.16
N SER A 887 6.10 -7.66 -39.21
CA SER A 887 5.70 -8.64 -38.19
C SER A 887 6.23 -8.32 -36.78
N GLN A 888 7.34 -7.60 -36.66
CA GLN A 888 7.85 -7.16 -35.36
C GLN A 888 7.00 -6.04 -34.77
N VAL A 889 6.55 -5.10 -35.59
CA VAL A 889 5.68 -3.98 -35.17
C VAL A 889 4.28 -4.52 -34.87
N GLU A 890 3.72 -5.33 -35.77
CA GLU A 890 2.42 -5.98 -35.61
C GLU A 890 2.35 -6.83 -34.34
N LYS A 891 3.41 -7.58 -34.02
CA LYS A 891 3.49 -8.37 -32.79
C LYS A 891 3.36 -7.51 -31.53
N VAL A 892 3.81 -6.24 -31.55
CA VAL A 892 3.63 -5.34 -30.41
C VAL A 892 2.17 -4.89 -30.30
N PHE A 893 1.54 -4.49 -31.41
CA PHE A 893 0.11 -4.15 -31.43
C PHE A 893 -0.75 -5.31 -30.91
N LYS A 894 -0.58 -6.49 -31.51
CA LYS A 894 -1.31 -7.72 -31.13
C LYS A 894 -1.13 -8.03 -29.65
N ARG A 895 0.10 -7.97 -29.14
CA ARG A 895 0.38 -8.28 -27.72
C ARG A 895 -0.22 -7.24 -26.78
N SER A 896 -0.09 -5.96 -27.08
CA SER A 896 -0.62 -4.88 -26.23
C SER A 896 -2.14 -4.99 -26.07
N ILE A 897 -2.88 -5.12 -27.17
CA ILE A 897 -4.34 -5.21 -27.14
C ILE A 897 -4.78 -6.57 -26.55
N SER A 898 -4.26 -7.68 -27.07
CA SER A 898 -4.72 -9.02 -26.66
C SER A 898 -4.45 -9.32 -25.19
N ASN A 899 -3.31 -8.87 -24.63
CA ASN A 899 -2.99 -9.11 -23.22
C ASN A 899 -3.92 -8.31 -22.31
N THR A 900 -4.14 -7.02 -22.61
CA THR A 900 -5.01 -6.18 -21.80
C THR A 900 -6.46 -6.67 -21.84
N GLU A 901 -6.98 -6.97 -23.03
CA GLU A 901 -8.36 -7.50 -23.17
C GLU A 901 -8.52 -8.89 -22.55
N LYS A 902 -7.47 -9.71 -22.52
CA LYS A 902 -7.48 -10.97 -21.76
C LYS A 902 -7.64 -10.71 -20.25
N GLN A 903 -6.94 -9.72 -19.69
CA GLN A 903 -7.09 -9.37 -18.28
C GLN A 903 -8.48 -8.81 -17.98
N ILE A 904 -9.02 -7.95 -18.85
CA ILE A 904 -10.39 -7.42 -18.70
C ILE A 904 -11.42 -8.55 -18.68
N ARG A 905 -11.29 -9.56 -19.56
CA ARG A 905 -12.18 -10.75 -19.54
C ARG A 905 -12.06 -11.57 -18.26
N LEU A 906 -10.85 -11.71 -17.71
CA LEU A 906 -10.66 -12.41 -16.43
C LEU A 906 -11.36 -11.65 -15.30
N LEU A 907 -11.24 -10.32 -15.26
CA LEU A 907 -11.93 -9.47 -14.27
C LEU A 907 -13.45 -9.57 -14.39
N GLN A 908 -13.99 -9.67 -15.61
CA GLN A 908 -15.42 -9.91 -15.83
C GLN A 908 -15.87 -11.28 -15.32
N GLU A 909 -15.04 -12.31 -15.49
CA GLU A 909 -15.31 -13.64 -14.92
C GLU A 909 -15.30 -13.57 -13.40
N GLU A 910 -14.28 -12.95 -12.79
CA GLU A 910 -14.18 -12.75 -11.33
C GLU A 910 -15.37 -11.94 -10.76
N ASP A 911 -15.85 -10.92 -11.46
CA ASP A 911 -17.04 -10.15 -11.04
C ASP A 911 -18.32 -11.01 -11.01
N ARG A 912 -18.50 -11.92 -11.98
CA ARG A 912 -19.60 -12.90 -11.97
C ARG A 912 -19.51 -13.83 -10.77
N ILE A 913 -18.31 -14.28 -10.44
CA ILE A 913 -18.08 -15.15 -9.28
C ILE A 913 -18.36 -14.39 -7.97
N MET A 914 -17.97 -13.12 -7.87
CA MET A 914 -18.30 -12.29 -6.72
C MET A 914 -19.81 -12.11 -6.53
N LEU A 915 -20.60 -12.03 -7.61
CA LEU A 915 -22.06 -12.05 -7.50
C LEU A 915 -22.57 -13.37 -6.89
N LEU A 916 -22.05 -14.53 -7.32
CA LEU A 916 -22.41 -15.82 -6.73
C LEU A 916 -22.06 -15.90 -5.24
N MET A 917 -20.96 -15.28 -4.83
CA MET A 917 -20.59 -15.17 -3.42
C MET A 917 -21.60 -14.32 -2.65
N LEU A 918 -22.03 -13.18 -3.22
CA LEU A 918 -23.03 -12.29 -2.62
C LEU A 918 -24.39 -13.00 -2.46
N GLU A 919 -24.86 -13.71 -3.49
CA GLU A 919 -26.09 -14.49 -3.42
C GLU A 919 -26.09 -15.47 -2.25
N LYS A 920 -24.93 -16.07 -1.95
CA LYS A 920 -24.78 -16.98 -0.83
C LYS A 920 -24.73 -16.25 0.51
N LEU A 921 -23.94 -15.18 0.61
CA LEU A 921 -23.79 -14.36 1.83
C LEU A 921 -25.10 -13.69 2.25
N MET A 922 -25.92 -13.31 1.27
CA MET A 922 -27.18 -12.59 1.46
C MET A 922 -28.42 -13.49 1.39
N SER A 923 -28.25 -14.82 1.38
CA SER A 923 -29.37 -15.77 1.21
C SER A 923 -30.46 -15.71 2.29
N THR A 924 -30.23 -15.00 3.39
CA THR A 924 -31.23 -14.69 4.43
C THR A 924 -32.18 -13.55 4.04
N ASP A 925 -31.76 -12.67 3.12
CA ASP A 925 -32.53 -11.57 2.57
C ASP A 925 -33.43 -12.14 1.46
N ARG A 926 -34.58 -12.72 1.83
CA ARG A 926 -35.54 -13.27 0.85
C ARG A 926 -35.96 -12.14 -0.11
N ASP A 927 -35.85 -12.38 -1.41
CA ASP A 927 -36.30 -11.56 -2.56
C ASP A 927 -35.27 -10.69 -3.33
N LEU A 928 -33.97 -10.77 -3.04
CA LEU A 928 -32.98 -10.02 -3.83
C LEU A 928 -32.56 -10.77 -5.11
N ASN A 929 -33.17 -10.42 -6.26
CA ASN A 929 -32.73 -10.85 -7.60
C ASN A 929 -31.45 -10.11 -8.02
N LEU A 930 -30.32 -10.52 -7.44
CA LEU A 930 -29.03 -9.88 -7.66
C LEU A 930 -28.56 -10.02 -9.11
N LYS A 931 -28.23 -8.89 -9.73
CA LYS A 931 -27.69 -8.84 -11.09
C LYS A 931 -26.54 -7.84 -11.18
N LEU A 932 -25.46 -8.23 -11.86
CA LEU A 932 -24.31 -7.35 -12.05
C LEU A 932 -24.67 -6.10 -12.86
N ASN A 933 -25.57 -6.23 -13.84
CA ASN A 933 -26.03 -5.08 -14.63
C ASN A 933 -26.87 -4.07 -13.83
N GLN A 934 -27.32 -4.44 -12.62
CA GLN A 934 -28.11 -3.63 -11.69
C GLN A 934 -27.41 -3.46 -10.33
N ILE A 935 -26.10 -3.68 -10.25
CA ILE A 935 -25.36 -3.65 -8.97
C ILE A 935 -25.48 -2.30 -8.24
N ASP A 936 -25.68 -1.21 -8.98
CA ASP A 936 -25.94 0.12 -8.42
C ASP A 936 -27.25 0.19 -7.63
N THR A 937 -28.29 -0.56 -8.02
CA THR A 937 -29.57 -0.59 -7.32
C THR A 937 -29.40 -1.13 -5.90
N LEU A 938 -28.67 -2.24 -5.77
CA LEU A 938 -28.39 -2.86 -4.48
C LEU A 938 -27.56 -1.96 -3.56
N LEU A 939 -26.62 -1.19 -4.11
CA LEU A 939 -25.87 -0.23 -3.30
C LEU A 939 -26.71 0.95 -2.81
N ASN A 940 -27.72 1.34 -3.58
CA ASN A 940 -28.63 2.41 -3.22
C ASN A 940 -29.81 1.96 -2.35
N GLU A 941 -29.96 0.66 -2.11
CA GLU A 941 -30.91 0.11 -1.15
C GLU A 941 -30.60 0.63 0.26
N THR A 942 -31.60 1.21 0.91
CA THR A 942 -31.50 1.67 2.29
C THR A 942 -31.67 0.47 3.24
N ILE A 943 -30.66 0.21 4.04
CA ILE A 943 -30.66 -0.80 5.09
C ILE A 943 -30.50 -0.14 6.46
N THR A 944 -31.02 -0.81 7.49
CA THR A 944 -30.71 -0.46 8.87
C THR A 944 -29.31 -0.94 9.21
N VAL A 945 -28.43 -0.03 9.62
CA VAL A 945 -27.08 -0.35 10.08
C VAL A 945 -27.03 -0.09 11.57
N LYS A 946 -26.48 -1.05 12.32
CA LYS A 946 -26.22 -0.94 13.75
C LYS A 946 -24.72 -1.03 13.97
N GLU A 947 -24.15 -0.06 14.68
CA GLU A 947 -22.71 0.01 14.95
C GLU A 947 -22.49 0.16 16.46
N PRO A 948 -22.00 -0.88 17.16
CA PRO A 948 -21.63 -0.76 18.56
C PRO A 948 -20.37 0.10 18.71
N VAL A 949 -20.40 1.03 19.65
CA VAL A 949 -19.27 1.86 20.00
C VAL A 949 -18.96 1.66 21.48
N THR A 950 -17.76 1.17 21.74
CA THR A 950 -17.22 0.95 23.09
C THR A 950 -16.07 1.90 23.34
N GLY A 951 -16.04 2.53 24.51
CA GLY A 951 -14.92 3.36 24.92
C GLY A 951 -14.72 3.39 26.43
N LYS A 952 -13.56 3.91 26.85
CA LYS A 952 -13.17 4.03 28.25
C LYS A 952 -13.46 5.43 28.76
N LEU A 953 -14.12 5.53 29.90
CA LEU A 953 -14.38 6.79 30.59
C LEU A 953 -13.06 7.37 31.12
N TYR A 954 -12.74 8.58 30.69
CA TYR A 954 -11.56 9.35 31.05
C TYR A 954 -11.52 9.71 32.54
N PHE A 955 -12.68 9.90 33.17
CA PHE A 955 -12.79 10.37 34.55
C PHE A 955 -13.09 9.26 35.59
N GLU A 956 -13.43 8.04 35.15
CA GLU A 956 -13.85 6.94 36.05
C GLU A 956 -12.91 5.74 35.98
N ASN A 957 -11.63 5.91 36.33
CA ASN A 957 -10.63 4.83 36.37
C ASN A 957 -10.61 3.94 35.10
N ASN A 958 -10.92 4.51 33.92
CA ASN A 958 -11.03 3.80 32.65
C ASN A 958 -12.11 2.69 32.60
N ALA A 959 -13.23 2.85 33.31
CA ALA A 959 -14.41 1.99 33.15
C ALA A 959 -14.93 2.01 31.70
N GLU A 960 -15.40 0.87 31.19
CA GLU A 960 -15.88 0.73 29.81
C GLU A 960 -17.38 0.98 29.71
N ILE A 961 -17.79 1.75 28.69
CA ILE A 961 -19.19 2.00 28.33
C ILE A 961 -19.40 1.63 26.86
N THR A 962 -20.54 1.00 26.55
CA THR A 962 -20.91 0.60 25.19
C THR A 962 -22.33 1.06 24.86
N LYS A 963 -22.50 1.67 23.69
CA LYS A 963 -23.81 2.04 23.10
C LYS A 963 -23.83 1.69 21.62
N THR A 964 -25.01 1.49 21.04
CA THR A 964 -25.15 1.13 19.62
C THR A 964 -25.73 2.29 18.83
N ILE A 965 -25.00 2.76 17.82
CA ILE A 965 -25.48 3.79 16.88
C ILE A 965 -26.34 3.10 15.82
N ILE A 966 -27.52 3.65 15.54
CA ILE A 966 -28.44 3.12 14.51
C ILE A 966 -28.70 4.16 13.44
N ASP A 967 -28.63 3.73 12.18
CA ASP A 967 -28.96 4.59 11.04
C ASP A 967 -29.69 3.82 9.92
N GLN A 968 -30.51 4.55 9.15
CA GLN A 968 -31.09 4.06 7.91
C GLN A 968 -30.31 4.66 6.75
N ARG A 969 -29.53 3.84 6.05
CA ARG A 969 -28.65 4.35 5.01
C ARG A 969 -28.47 3.38 3.86
N LYS A 970 -28.05 3.94 2.74
CA LYS A 970 -27.70 3.14 1.57
C LYS A 970 -26.62 2.15 1.93
N ARG A 971 -26.72 0.93 1.42
CA ARG A 971 -25.76 -0.15 1.68
C ARG A 971 -24.31 0.26 1.37
N LYS A 972 -24.10 1.12 0.36
CA LYS A 972 -22.77 1.71 0.05
C LYS A 972 -22.18 2.57 1.17
N ASP A 973 -23.01 3.19 2.01
CA ASP A 973 -22.63 4.21 2.98
C ASP A 973 -22.44 3.64 4.40
N HIS A 974 -22.51 2.30 4.59
CA HIS A 974 -22.39 1.67 5.92
C HIS A 974 -21.14 2.12 6.68
N SER A 975 -19.99 2.20 6.00
CA SER A 975 -18.68 2.46 6.61
C SER A 975 -18.56 3.86 7.19
N MET A 976 -19.51 4.76 6.91
CA MET A 976 -19.49 6.11 7.49
C MET A 976 -19.81 6.10 8.98
N LEU A 977 -20.34 4.99 9.54
CA LEU A 977 -20.48 4.87 11.00
C LEU A 977 -19.14 4.59 11.71
N HIS A 978 -18.16 4.03 10.99
CA HIS A 978 -16.88 3.65 11.60
C HIS A 978 -16.10 4.84 12.19
N LYS A 979 -16.34 6.08 11.73
CA LYS A 979 -15.66 7.26 12.29
C LYS A 979 -16.04 7.52 13.75
N TYR A 980 -17.25 7.14 14.16
CA TYR A 980 -17.73 7.32 15.52
C TYR A 980 -17.03 6.41 16.52
N VAL A 981 -16.55 5.22 16.09
CA VAL A 981 -15.81 4.29 16.96
C VAL A 981 -14.57 4.93 17.59
N PHE A 982 -13.96 5.90 16.89
CA PHE A 982 -12.73 6.57 17.33
C PHE A 982 -12.97 7.99 17.87
N ASP A 983 -14.22 8.44 17.95
CA ASP A 983 -14.53 9.78 18.44
C ASP A 983 -14.47 9.81 19.98
N ARG A 984 -13.43 10.49 20.48
CA ARG A 984 -13.09 10.58 21.90
C ARG A 984 -14.15 11.29 22.76
N ARG A 985 -15.12 11.98 22.15
CA ARG A 985 -16.22 12.63 22.86
C ARG A 985 -17.30 11.63 23.28
N LEU A 986 -17.42 10.52 22.56
CA LEU A 986 -18.55 9.61 22.70
C LEU A 986 -18.63 8.87 24.04
N PRO A 987 -17.54 8.37 24.65
CA PRO A 987 -17.67 7.58 25.87
C PRO A 987 -18.37 8.36 27.00
N GLU A 988 -17.92 9.58 27.27
CA GLU A 988 -18.52 10.48 28.26
C GLU A 988 -19.90 10.96 27.81
N LEU A 989 -20.09 11.24 26.52
CA LEU A 989 -21.41 11.61 25.99
C LEU A 989 -22.44 10.48 26.15
N PHE A 990 -22.02 9.22 26.07
CA PHE A 990 -22.92 8.07 26.23
C PHE A 990 -23.54 7.97 27.61
N GLU A 991 -22.91 8.52 28.64
CA GLU A 991 -23.54 8.62 29.96
C GLU A 991 -24.81 9.48 29.94
N TYR A 992 -24.90 10.45 29.02
CA TYR A 992 -26.05 11.37 28.91
C TYR A 992 -27.25 10.70 28.25
N PHE A 993 -27.04 9.73 27.36
CA PHE A 993 -28.10 8.96 26.72
C PHE A 993 -28.60 7.84 27.63
N THR A 994 -29.90 7.84 27.92
CA THR A 994 -30.57 6.78 28.68
C THR A 994 -30.73 5.50 27.86
N GLU A 995 -31.01 5.65 26.56
CA GLU A 995 -31.21 4.53 25.63
C GLU A 995 -29.89 3.83 25.27
N ASN A 996 -29.93 2.53 25.01
CA ASN A 996 -28.77 1.78 24.54
C ASN A 996 -28.54 1.91 23.04
N GLU A 997 -29.62 2.12 22.29
CA GLU A 997 -29.61 2.34 20.86
C GLU A 997 -29.80 3.85 20.60
N ILE A 998 -28.81 4.50 19.98
CA ILE A 998 -28.82 5.94 19.73
C ILE A 998 -29.00 6.17 18.21
N PRO A 999 -30.09 6.82 17.77
CA PRO A 999 -30.25 7.20 16.37
C PRO A 999 -29.13 8.15 15.93
N LEU A 1000 -28.48 7.87 14.80
CA LEU A 1000 -27.41 8.71 14.25
C LEU A 1000 -27.80 10.18 14.10
N PRO A 1001 -29.02 10.54 13.64
CA PRO A 1001 -29.43 11.94 13.58
C PRO A 1001 -29.35 12.65 14.94
N ASN A 1002 -29.75 11.98 16.02
CA ASN A 1002 -29.68 12.54 17.38
C ASN A 1002 -28.24 12.76 17.80
N LEU A 1003 -27.36 11.78 17.51
CA LEU A 1003 -25.94 11.91 17.80
C LEU A 1003 -25.28 13.02 16.99
N LYS A 1004 -25.58 13.13 15.69
CA LYS A 1004 -25.07 14.21 14.83
C LYS A 1004 -25.50 15.58 15.34
N ASN A 1005 -26.78 15.74 15.68
CA ASN A 1005 -27.30 16.97 16.26
C ASN A 1005 -26.54 17.33 17.55
N GLU A 1006 -26.25 16.37 18.42
CA GLU A 1006 -25.48 16.61 19.65
C GLU A 1006 -24.02 17.00 19.36
N LEU A 1007 -23.35 16.34 18.43
CA LEU A 1007 -21.97 16.68 18.07
C LEU A 1007 -21.88 18.06 17.37
N GLU A 1008 -22.92 18.46 16.66
CA GLU A 1008 -23.07 19.81 16.11
C GLU A 1008 -23.33 20.84 17.21
N ALA A 1009 -24.23 20.55 18.15
CA ALA A 1009 -24.48 21.36 19.34
C ALA A 1009 -23.20 21.52 20.16
N TYR A 1010 -22.40 20.48 20.27
CA TYR A 1010 -21.08 20.51 20.91
C TYR A 1010 -20.13 21.50 20.23
N ASN A 1011 -20.08 21.53 18.89
CA ASN A 1011 -19.22 22.48 18.18
C ASN A 1011 -19.67 23.93 18.40
N ALA A 1012 -20.98 24.19 18.43
CA ALA A 1012 -21.51 25.51 18.77
C ALA A 1012 -21.24 25.90 20.23
N ALA A 1013 -21.48 24.97 21.15
CA ALA A 1013 -21.21 25.11 22.58
C ALA A 1013 -19.73 25.35 22.87
N LYS A 1014 -18.82 24.65 22.17
CA LYS A 1014 -17.38 24.84 22.26
C LYS A 1014 -16.99 26.29 22.02
N GLN A 1015 -17.54 26.90 20.98
CA GLN A 1015 -17.25 28.29 20.69
C GLN A 1015 -17.76 29.20 21.81
N LYS A 1016 -18.99 29.01 22.26
CA LYS A 1016 -19.59 29.81 23.36
C LYS A 1016 -18.76 29.72 24.64
N VAL A 1017 -18.35 28.52 25.04
CA VAL A 1017 -17.54 28.29 26.24
C VAL A 1017 -16.19 28.96 26.13
N LEU A 1018 -15.51 28.81 24.98
CA LEU A 1018 -14.20 29.43 24.79
C LEU A 1018 -14.30 30.96 24.74
N ASP A 1019 -15.35 31.52 24.11
CA ASP A 1019 -15.61 32.96 24.07
C ASP A 1019 -15.84 33.51 25.49
N ALA A 1020 -16.69 32.84 26.29
CA ALA A 1020 -16.98 33.26 27.67
C ALA A 1020 -15.77 33.13 28.59
N ALA A 1021 -14.99 32.04 28.46
CA ALA A 1021 -13.75 31.88 29.22
C ALA A 1021 -12.76 33.01 28.91
N PHE A 1022 -12.62 33.39 27.64
CA PHE A 1022 -11.72 34.46 27.21
C PHE A 1022 -12.19 35.84 27.69
N GLU A 1023 -13.50 36.12 27.65
CA GLU A 1023 -14.06 37.36 28.18
C GLU A 1023 -13.94 37.45 29.70
N LEU A 1024 -14.09 36.34 30.44
CA LEU A 1024 -13.79 36.30 31.88
C LEU A 1024 -12.35 36.72 32.14
N GLU A 1025 -11.37 36.06 31.49
CA GLU A 1025 -9.94 36.35 31.65
C GLU A 1025 -9.63 37.82 31.36
N LYS A 1026 -10.21 38.36 30.29
CA LYS A 1026 -10.08 39.75 29.89
C LYS A 1026 -10.62 40.74 30.91
N LYS A 1027 -11.83 40.51 31.42
CA LYS A 1027 -12.50 41.40 32.37
C LYS A 1027 -11.81 41.37 33.73
N LEU A 1028 -11.40 40.19 34.20
CA LEU A 1028 -10.65 40.06 35.45
C LEU A 1028 -9.32 40.82 35.39
N LEU A 1029 -8.59 40.74 34.27
CA LEU A 1029 -7.35 41.50 34.09
C LEU A 1029 -7.55 43.00 33.90
N ALA A 1030 -8.68 43.44 33.35
CA ALA A 1030 -8.97 44.87 33.24
C ALA A 1030 -9.15 45.51 34.63
N ASN A 1031 -9.66 44.76 35.59
CA ASN A 1031 -10.00 45.24 36.92
C ASN A 1031 -8.94 44.91 37.99
N ASN A 1032 -7.94 44.08 37.68
CA ASN A 1032 -6.94 43.59 38.64
C ASN A 1032 -5.53 43.63 38.06
N ARG A 1033 -4.50 43.58 38.93
CA ARG A 1033 -3.11 43.41 38.47
C ARG A 1033 -2.87 41.97 38.06
N ALA A 1034 -2.12 41.76 36.98
CA ALA A 1034 -1.76 40.43 36.48
C ALA A 1034 -1.07 39.57 37.56
N ASP A 1035 -0.26 40.20 38.42
CA ASP A 1035 0.46 39.54 39.53
C ASP A 1035 -0.48 38.80 40.52
N ASN A 1036 -1.74 39.21 40.61
CA ASN A 1036 -2.71 38.58 41.50
C ASN A 1036 -3.07 37.15 41.08
N PHE A 1037 -2.88 36.83 39.80
CA PHE A 1037 -3.24 35.54 39.20
C PHE A 1037 -2.05 34.61 39.02
N ILE A 1038 -0.85 35.01 39.45
CA ILE A 1038 0.37 34.21 39.31
C ILE A 1038 0.45 33.19 40.46
N ASP A 1039 0.54 31.91 40.14
CA ASP A 1039 0.80 30.83 41.11
C ASP A 1039 2.17 30.15 40.85
N GLU A 1040 2.51 29.11 41.61
CA GLU A 1040 3.76 28.36 41.42
C GLU A 1040 3.85 27.65 40.05
N ASP A 1041 2.70 27.42 39.38
CA ASP A 1041 2.60 26.82 38.04
C ASP A 1041 2.84 27.87 36.93
N CYS A 1042 2.79 29.18 37.22
CA CYS A 1042 2.94 30.28 36.27
C CYS A 1042 4.41 30.65 35.91
N LYS A 1043 5.39 29.77 36.15
CA LYS A 1043 6.83 30.05 35.94
C LYS A 1043 7.14 30.34 34.46
N ASN A 1044 7.19 31.63 34.12
CA ASN A 1044 7.60 32.23 32.84
C ASN A 1044 6.69 31.95 31.62
N GLY A 1045 5.38 32.21 31.74
CA GLY A 1045 4.45 31.95 30.62
C GLY A 1045 3.15 32.75 30.58
N HIS A 1046 2.16 32.18 29.89
CA HIS A 1046 0.78 32.66 29.82
C HIS A 1046 0.02 32.31 31.10
N ILE A 1047 -0.93 33.15 31.50
CA ILE A 1047 -1.74 32.87 32.68
C ILE A 1047 -2.82 31.83 32.29
N PRO A 1048 -2.82 30.62 32.89
CA PRO A 1048 -3.78 29.59 32.53
C PRO A 1048 -5.15 29.90 33.12
N HIS A 1049 -6.22 29.46 32.45
CA HIS A 1049 -7.61 29.63 32.91
C HIS A 1049 -7.83 29.21 34.38
N LYS A 1050 -7.20 28.08 34.76
CA LYS A 1050 -7.24 27.53 36.12
C LYS A 1050 -6.77 28.53 37.19
N ALA A 1051 -5.77 29.36 36.89
CA ALA A 1051 -5.21 30.31 37.84
C ALA A 1051 -6.22 31.43 38.18
N TYR A 1052 -6.97 31.91 37.20
CA TYR A 1052 -8.09 32.85 37.43
C TYR A 1052 -9.16 32.24 38.33
N LEU A 1053 -9.52 30.97 38.10
CA LEU A 1053 -10.52 30.28 38.92
C LEU A 1053 -10.02 30.02 40.35
N GLN A 1054 -8.74 29.67 40.52
CA GLN A 1054 -8.13 29.53 41.85
C GLN A 1054 -8.13 30.86 42.61
N TRP A 1055 -7.84 31.96 41.92
CA TRP A 1055 -7.94 33.29 42.52
C TRP A 1055 -9.37 33.62 42.95
N LEU A 1056 -10.37 33.41 42.08
CA LEU A 1056 -11.79 33.61 42.43
C LEU A 1056 -12.24 32.76 43.63
N THR A 1057 -11.69 31.55 43.76
CA THR A 1057 -11.96 30.66 44.89
C THR A 1057 -11.36 31.22 46.19
N LYS A 1058 -10.14 31.78 46.14
CA LYS A 1058 -9.48 32.44 47.28
C LYS A 1058 -10.23 33.70 47.73
N GLU A 1059 -10.75 34.47 46.79
CA GLU A 1059 -11.57 35.66 47.05
C GLU A 1059 -13.00 35.32 47.51
N GLY A 1060 -13.37 34.03 47.56
CA GLY A 1060 -14.69 33.59 47.98
C GLY A 1060 -15.82 33.91 46.99
N VAL A 1061 -15.49 34.26 45.74
CA VAL A 1061 -16.46 34.56 44.68
C VAL A 1061 -17.11 33.28 44.14
N ILE A 1062 -16.34 32.19 44.09
CA ILE A 1062 -16.82 30.85 43.68
C ILE A 1062 -16.44 29.78 44.70
N ASN A 1063 -17.23 28.72 44.79
CA ASN A 1063 -16.94 27.56 45.65
C ASN A 1063 -16.20 26.43 44.90
N GLU A 1064 -15.82 25.37 45.63
CA GLU A 1064 -15.06 24.24 45.07
C GLU A 1064 -15.82 23.48 43.97
N ASN A 1065 -17.15 23.31 44.09
CA ASN A 1065 -17.95 22.69 43.04
C ASN A 1065 -18.01 23.54 41.77
N GLU A 1066 -18.09 24.87 41.93
CA GLU A 1066 -18.07 25.82 40.81
C GLU A 1066 -16.70 25.86 40.14
N PHE A 1067 -15.62 25.78 40.90
CA PHE A 1067 -14.27 25.61 40.37
C PHE A 1067 -14.16 24.35 39.50
N LEU A 1068 -14.60 23.20 40.02
CA LEU A 1068 -14.57 21.92 39.29
C LEU A 1068 -15.41 21.96 38.02
N PHE A 1069 -16.59 22.58 38.07
CA PHE A 1069 -17.46 22.76 36.91
C PHE A 1069 -16.82 23.65 35.84
N LEU A 1070 -16.40 24.87 36.20
CA LEU A 1070 -15.86 25.83 35.24
C LEU A 1070 -14.55 25.32 34.60
N ASN A 1071 -13.64 24.80 35.41
CA ASN A 1071 -12.38 24.24 34.92
C ASN A 1071 -12.62 22.99 34.08
N GLY A 1072 -13.51 22.09 34.53
CA GLY A 1072 -13.85 20.86 33.83
C GLY A 1072 -14.45 21.11 32.45
N VAL A 1073 -15.45 22.00 32.37
CA VAL A 1073 -16.10 22.39 31.10
C VAL A 1073 -15.08 22.98 30.14
N ARG A 1074 -14.34 24.03 30.55
CA ARG A 1074 -13.36 24.70 29.67
C ARG A 1074 -12.32 23.72 29.14
N ASN A 1075 -11.77 22.86 29.99
CA ASN A 1075 -10.73 21.91 29.59
C ASN A 1075 -11.29 20.84 28.64
N CYS A 1076 -12.46 20.26 28.93
CA CYS A 1076 -13.07 19.27 28.03
C CYS A 1076 -13.31 19.85 26.63
N PHE A 1077 -13.92 21.04 26.55
CA PHE A 1077 -14.17 21.72 25.28
C PHE A 1077 -12.89 22.08 24.53
N SER A 1078 -11.83 22.49 25.25
CA SER A 1078 -10.50 22.77 24.69
C SER A 1078 -9.83 21.52 24.11
N HIS A 1079 -9.93 20.38 24.80
CA HIS A 1079 -9.32 19.10 24.40
C HIS A 1079 -10.21 18.23 23.52
N ASN A 1080 -11.37 18.74 23.09
CA ASN A 1080 -12.35 18.01 22.29
C ASN A 1080 -12.85 16.72 22.97
N LEU A 1081 -13.18 16.82 24.26
CA LEU A 1081 -13.76 15.78 25.11
C LEU A 1081 -15.13 16.22 25.61
N PHE A 1082 -15.97 15.26 25.98
CA PHE A 1082 -17.27 15.57 26.58
C PHE A 1082 -17.14 15.66 28.12
N PRO A 1083 -17.78 16.64 28.79
CA PRO A 1083 -17.69 16.76 30.26
C PRO A 1083 -18.34 15.58 31.00
N GLN A 1084 -17.80 15.22 32.17
CA GLN A 1084 -18.34 14.15 33.02
C GLN A 1084 -19.77 14.46 33.54
N LYS A 1085 -20.71 13.54 33.32
CA LYS A 1085 -22.14 13.76 33.64
C LYS A 1085 -22.40 14.06 35.12
N ARG A 1086 -21.71 13.36 36.02
CA ARG A 1086 -21.87 13.54 37.47
C ARG A 1086 -21.60 14.98 37.91
N THR A 1087 -20.52 15.58 37.41
CA THR A 1087 -20.15 16.97 37.72
C THR A 1087 -21.13 17.96 37.10
N MET A 1088 -21.54 17.73 35.84
CA MET A 1088 -22.48 18.63 35.17
C MET A 1088 -23.88 18.60 35.80
N SER A 1089 -24.31 17.45 36.32
CA SER A 1089 -25.62 17.27 36.95
C SER A 1089 -25.77 18.02 38.29
N LEU A 1090 -24.68 18.55 38.87
CA LEU A 1090 -24.74 19.47 40.01
C LEU A 1090 -25.28 20.86 39.62
N PHE A 1091 -25.15 21.23 38.34
CA PHE A 1091 -25.52 22.54 37.81
C PHE A 1091 -26.68 22.48 36.82
N VAL A 1092 -26.92 21.32 36.21
CA VAL A 1092 -28.07 21.04 35.34
C VAL A 1092 -29.03 20.08 36.06
N ALA A 1093 -30.10 20.62 36.64
CA ALA A 1093 -31.03 19.85 37.47
C ALA A 1093 -31.92 18.86 36.67
N ARG A 1094 -32.20 19.16 35.39
CA ARG A 1094 -32.95 18.30 34.47
C ARG A 1094 -32.33 18.41 33.08
N TRP A 1095 -31.97 17.27 32.52
CA TRP A 1095 -31.45 17.16 31.16
C TRP A 1095 -32.60 17.01 30.16
N ASP A 1096 -32.62 17.84 29.12
CA ASP A 1096 -33.45 17.56 27.95
C ASP A 1096 -32.91 16.35 27.19
N ASN A 1097 -33.75 15.68 26.39
CA ASN A 1097 -33.36 14.48 25.63
C ASN A 1097 -32.38 14.76 24.46
N SER A 1098 -31.87 15.98 24.31
CA SER A 1098 -30.91 16.38 23.26
C SER A 1098 -30.19 17.69 23.61
N ASN A 1099 -29.13 18.02 22.87
CA ASN A 1099 -28.36 19.27 22.99
C ASN A 1099 -27.71 19.45 24.37
N PHE A 1100 -27.17 18.38 24.95
CA PHE A 1100 -26.55 18.38 26.27
C PHE A 1100 -25.38 19.38 26.35
N ALA A 1101 -24.53 19.44 25.32
CA ALA A 1101 -23.42 20.37 25.27
C ALA A 1101 -23.87 21.84 25.30
N GLN A 1102 -25.01 22.15 24.66
CA GLN A 1102 -25.57 23.49 24.62
C GLN A 1102 -26.15 23.90 25.99
N GLN A 1103 -26.82 22.98 26.68
CA GLN A 1103 -27.28 23.17 28.06
C GLN A 1103 -26.10 23.43 29.01
N ILE A 1104 -25.00 22.68 28.87
CA ILE A 1104 -23.76 22.89 29.64
C ILE A 1104 -23.19 24.28 29.37
N ALA A 1105 -23.09 24.68 28.10
CA ALA A 1105 -22.54 25.98 27.71
C ALA A 1105 -23.41 27.16 28.21
N GLU A 1106 -24.73 27.01 28.23
CA GLU A 1106 -25.64 28.01 28.80
C GLU A 1106 -25.40 28.20 30.28
N ARG A 1107 -25.33 27.11 31.06
CA ARG A 1107 -25.01 27.19 32.50
C ARG A 1107 -23.60 27.72 32.77
N TYR A 1108 -22.64 27.36 31.91
CA TYR A 1108 -21.29 27.93 31.98
C TYR A 1108 -21.33 29.45 31.80
N ASN A 1109 -22.01 29.95 30.76
CA ASN A 1109 -22.11 31.38 30.49
C ASN A 1109 -22.87 32.13 31.59
N GLU A 1110 -24.02 31.61 32.06
CA GLU A 1110 -24.77 32.19 33.17
C GLU A 1110 -23.89 32.37 34.42
N LYS A 1111 -23.02 31.40 34.70
CA LYS A 1111 -22.09 31.46 35.83
C LYS A 1111 -20.98 32.48 35.59
N ILE A 1112 -20.42 32.55 34.39
CA ILE A 1112 -19.43 33.57 34.03
C ILE A 1112 -20.03 34.97 34.15
N ASP A 1113 -21.24 35.18 33.62
CA ASP A 1113 -21.93 36.48 33.68
C ASP A 1113 -22.24 36.88 35.13
N ALA A 1114 -22.64 35.92 35.99
CA ALA A 1114 -22.84 36.16 37.41
C ALA A 1114 -21.53 36.57 38.13
N ILE A 1115 -20.41 35.93 37.80
CA ILE A 1115 -19.08 36.29 38.33
C ILE A 1115 -18.68 37.70 37.89
N LEU A 1116 -18.96 38.06 36.64
CA LEU A 1116 -18.62 39.38 36.08
C LEU A 1116 -19.53 40.52 36.56
N ALA A 1117 -20.68 40.19 37.13
CA ALA A 1117 -21.60 41.17 37.72
C ALA A 1117 -21.27 41.53 39.18
N ILE A 1118 -20.44 40.71 39.84
CA ILE A 1118 -19.85 40.96 41.17
C ILE A 1118 -18.63 41.87 40.99
#